data_AF-A0A7K8A603-F1
#
_entry.id   AF-A0A7K8A603-F1
#
_cell.length_a   1.000
_cell.length_b   1.000
_cell.length_c   1.000
_cell.angle_alpha   90.00
_cell.angle_beta   90.00
_cell.angle_gamma   90.00
#
_symmetry.space_group_name_H-M   'P 1'
#
loop_
_entity.id
_entity.type
_entity.pdbx_description
1 polymer ?
#
loop_
_entity_poly.entity_id
_entity_poly.type
_entity_poly.pdbx_seq_one_letter_code
_entity_poly.pdbx_strand_id
1 'polypeptide(L)'
;SLSRDLSYNHLLSSNWSIDLSVHTLQEVKMNYNELSEIPYFGETTSNITLLSLVHNTIPEINAEQLQVYLSLENLDLSSNLISEIKASSFPRMQLKYLNLSNNRITTLEAGCLDNLSSSLMVIKLNRNRISMIPPKIFRLPHVQFLELKRNRIKIVESLTFQGLESLKSLKMQRNGISRLMDGAFFGLGNIEELELEHNNLTEVNKGWLYGLRTLQQLYVSQNAITRISPDAWEFCQRLAELDLSYNQLTRLKESAFVGLGLLEKLNLGDNRISHIADGVFRGLTNLQTLDLRNNEISWAIEDANEAFMGLNRLDKLILQGNQIKSITKKAFSGLEGLEHLDLSNNAIMSIQENAFAQAQLKELVLNTSSLLCDCQLKWLPQWLSESHLLQAVSVSCAHPEWLAGQSLLSVDPDDFVCDNFPKPQIRVHPETTVALRGTNVTLLCTAVSSSDSPMATAWRKDSEVLYDAEVENFARYQQQSGEVLEYTTVLHLFNVNFTDEGKYQCIVTNHFGSNYSNKAKLTVNELPSFLKTPMDLTIRTGAMARLECAAEGHPPPQISWQKDGGTDFPAARERRMHVMPEDDVFFIANVKMEDMGIYSCMAQNIAGGLSANATLTVLETPSFMRPLEDRTVTRGETAVLQCIAGGSPAPRLNWTKDDGPLTVTERHFFAAANQLLIIVDAGLEDAGKYTCIMSNTLGTERGHIYLNVLASPNCDSSQSAIAHEEDGWTTVGIVIIVVVCCVVGTSLVWVIVIYHMRKKNEDYSITNTEEMNLPADIPSYLSSQGTLSEPQEGYSNLEAGSRQQLMPPAGSYVHKGTDGGAAPLVICSDCYDNANIYSRTREYCPYAFITEEDPLDQTLPNLMVQMPKETYTACTQNETSALDNLLADKDMPVFLTNHDKKSDKKISSQQIIESFQVPLWGGSRDLACSHPQFLHHPLAHEAPQPLRSNSIAHSDWDQASPRPCQR
;
A
#
# COMPACT_ATOMS: atom_id res chain seq x y z
N SER A 1 -53.48 45.75 28.69
CA SER A 1 -52.08 45.32 28.86
C SER A 1 -51.50 45.04 27.49
N LEU A 2 -50.17 45.09 27.34
CA LEU A 2 -49.50 44.74 26.07
C LEU A 2 -49.67 43.26 25.71
N SER A 3 -49.83 42.39 26.72
CA SER A 3 -50.07 40.95 26.57
C SER A 3 -51.44 40.57 27.14
N ARG A 4 -52.12 39.61 26.50
CA ARG A 4 -53.37 39.01 26.97
C ARG A 4 -53.33 37.48 26.81
N ASP A 5 -53.57 36.78 27.91
CA ASP A 5 -53.78 35.34 27.90
C ASP A 5 -55.28 35.01 28.04
N LEU A 6 -55.75 34.13 27.17
CA LEU A 6 -57.11 33.60 27.05
C LEU A 6 -57.06 32.05 26.89
N SER A 7 -55.96 31.42 27.30
CA SER A 7 -55.78 29.96 27.24
C SER A 7 -56.72 29.23 28.22
N TYR A 8 -57.09 27.97 27.93
CA TYR A 8 -57.94 27.12 28.77
C TYR A 8 -59.36 27.67 29.08
N ASN A 9 -59.95 28.45 28.18
CA ASN A 9 -61.28 29.08 28.38
C ASN A 9 -62.43 28.36 27.62
N HIS A 10 -62.19 27.18 27.03
CA HIS A 10 -63.15 26.46 26.18
C HIS A 10 -63.81 27.33 25.10
N LEU A 11 -63.02 28.24 24.52
CA LEU A 11 -63.49 29.13 23.46
C LEU A 11 -63.76 28.33 22.18
N LEU A 12 -64.77 28.79 21.43
CA LEU A 12 -65.22 28.25 20.15
C LEU A 12 -65.28 29.39 19.13
N SER A 13 -64.95 29.10 17.86
CA SER A 13 -64.92 30.10 16.78
C SER A 13 -66.28 30.77 16.52
N SER A 14 -67.40 30.10 16.84
CA SER A 14 -68.76 30.64 16.70
C SER A 14 -69.07 31.86 17.59
N ASN A 15 -68.23 32.19 18.57
CA ASN A 15 -68.54 33.16 19.61
C ASN A 15 -67.87 34.53 19.38
N TRP A 16 -67.39 34.81 18.17
CA TRP A 16 -66.35 35.82 17.94
C TRP A 16 -66.82 37.14 17.29
N SER A 17 -67.16 38.08 18.16
CA SER A 17 -66.71 39.47 18.03
C SER A 17 -66.13 39.95 19.37
N ILE A 18 -64.97 39.41 19.74
CA ILE A 18 -64.24 39.86 20.94
C ILE A 18 -63.58 41.21 20.64
N ASP A 19 -64.36 42.28 20.71
CA ASP A 19 -63.82 43.65 20.72
C ASP A 19 -63.04 43.86 22.02
N LEU A 20 -61.74 43.59 21.95
CA LEU A 20 -60.83 43.80 23.06
C LEU A 20 -60.62 45.28 23.37
N SER A 21 -61.02 46.21 22.48
CA SER A 21 -60.99 47.70 22.56
C SER A 21 -59.67 48.36 23.04
N VAL A 22 -58.66 47.56 23.34
CA VAL A 22 -57.34 47.94 23.86
C VAL A 22 -56.37 48.01 22.68
N HIS A 23 -56.26 49.22 22.12
CA HIS A 23 -55.38 49.56 21.00
C HIS A 23 -53.88 49.30 21.29
N THR A 24 -53.50 49.08 22.56
CA THR A 24 -52.14 48.81 23.03
C THR A 24 -51.82 47.31 23.16
N LEU A 25 -52.68 46.42 22.67
CA LEU A 25 -52.45 44.98 22.69
C LEU A 25 -51.47 44.54 21.59
N GLN A 26 -50.50 43.70 21.94
CA GLN A 26 -49.43 43.21 21.05
C GLN A 26 -49.24 41.68 21.13
N GLU A 27 -49.41 41.05 22.30
CA GLU A 27 -49.35 39.60 22.43
C GLU A 27 -50.73 39.01 22.77
N VAL A 28 -51.14 37.95 22.06
CA VAL A 28 -52.34 37.18 22.38
C VAL A 28 -52.05 35.69 22.43
N LYS A 29 -52.48 35.04 23.51
CA LYS A 29 -52.40 33.58 23.71
C LYS A 29 -53.81 33.03 23.89
N MET A 30 -54.20 32.04 23.09
CA MET A 30 -55.50 31.36 23.16
C MET A 30 -55.30 29.84 23.13
N ASN A 31 -54.33 29.35 23.89
CA ASN A 31 -53.90 27.95 23.86
C ASN A 31 -54.92 27.05 24.57
N TYR A 32 -55.01 25.78 24.19
CA TYR A 32 -55.92 24.81 24.82
C TYR A 32 -57.39 25.28 24.86
N ASN A 33 -57.90 25.70 23.69
CA ASN A 33 -59.31 25.98 23.44
C ASN A 33 -59.81 25.03 22.32
N GLU A 34 -60.99 25.29 21.76
CA GLU A 34 -61.63 24.45 20.74
C GLU A 34 -61.76 25.21 19.40
N LEU A 35 -60.72 25.97 19.06
CA LEU A 35 -60.71 26.92 17.94
C LEU A 35 -60.49 26.21 16.60
N SER A 36 -61.45 26.32 15.69
CA SER A 36 -61.40 25.73 14.35
C SER A 36 -60.80 26.64 13.28
N GLU A 37 -60.53 27.90 13.60
CA GLU A 37 -59.97 28.91 12.67
C GLU A 37 -59.10 29.93 13.41
N ILE A 38 -58.40 30.79 12.66
CA ILE A 38 -57.57 31.86 13.22
C ILE A 38 -58.49 33.04 13.62
N PRO A 39 -58.44 33.51 14.88
CA PRO A 39 -59.33 34.56 15.38
C PRO A 39 -59.13 35.93 14.71
N TYR A 40 -60.12 36.80 14.85
CA TYR A 40 -60.05 38.22 14.53
C TYR A 40 -60.41 39.07 15.75
N PHE A 41 -59.64 40.15 15.99
CA PHE A 41 -59.72 40.99 17.19
C PHE A 41 -60.11 42.44 16.88
N GLY A 42 -60.86 42.65 15.79
CA GLY A 42 -61.24 43.98 15.33
C GLY A 42 -60.02 44.82 14.94
N GLU A 43 -60.09 46.13 15.19
CA GLU A 43 -59.02 47.09 14.90
C GLU A 43 -57.70 46.79 15.65
N THR A 44 -57.75 46.04 16.75
CA THR A 44 -56.53 45.66 17.51
C THR A 44 -55.67 44.62 16.79
N THR A 45 -56.22 43.89 15.81
CA THR A 45 -55.54 42.77 15.12
C THR A 45 -54.24 43.17 14.43
N SER A 46 -54.20 44.37 13.86
CA SER A 46 -53.04 44.89 13.12
C SER A 46 -51.81 45.18 14.01
N ASN A 47 -52.02 45.37 15.32
CA ASN A 47 -50.98 45.68 16.30
C ASN A 47 -50.38 44.43 16.96
N ILE A 48 -50.95 43.25 16.72
CA ILE A 48 -50.49 41.99 17.32
C ILE A 48 -49.16 41.56 16.68
N THR A 49 -48.13 41.45 17.50
CA THR A 49 -46.77 40.99 17.16
C THR A 49 -46.55 39.51 17.51
N LEU A 50 -47.32 38.95 18.45
CA LEU A 50 -47.27 37.54 18.85
C LEU A 50 -48.68 36.95 18.96
N LEU A 51 -48.92 35.87 18.22
CA LEU A 51 -50.15 35.08 18.28
C LEU A 51 -49.83 33.60 18.60
N SER A 52 -50.42 33.08 19.67
CA SER A 52 -50.23 31.70 20.12
C SER A 52 -51.60 31.00 20.19
N LEU A 53 -51.76 29.96 19.38
CA LEU A 53 -52.99 29.17 19.17
C LEU A 53 -52.69 27.67 19.37
N VAL A 54 -51.81 27.35 20.31
CA VAL A 54 -51.34 25.99 20.60
C VAL A 54 -52.47 25.10 21.10
N HIS A 55 -52.54 23.86 20.62
CA HIS A 55 -53.47 22.84 21.11
C HIS A 55 -54.96 23.20 20.91
N ASN A 56 -55.28 23.62 19.68
CA ASN A 56 -56.64 23.91 19.20
C ASN A 56 -57.06 22.92 18.08
N THR A 57 -58.17 23.18 17.37
CA THR A 57 -58.75 22.29 16.35
C THR A 57 -58.60 22.81 14.91
N ILE A 58 -57.67 23.76 14.67
CA ILE A 58 -57.51 24.43 13.36
C ILE A 58 -57.06 23.42 12.28
N PRO A 59 -57.79 23.26 11.15
CA PRO A 59 -57.53 22.23 10.15
C PRO A 59 -56.64 22.68 8.97
N GLU A 60 -56.56 23.97 8.69
CA GLU A 60 -55.68 24.54 7.67
C GLU A 60 -55.29 25.99 8.01
N ILE A 61 -54.39 26.58 7.22
CA ILE A 61 -53.95 27.98 7.38
C ILE A 61 -54.53 28.78 6.21
N ASN A 62 -55.41 29.73 6.51
CA ASN A 62 -56.04 30.62 5.53
C ASN A 62 -55.33 31.99 5.50
N ALA A 63 -54.81 32.37 4.34
CA ALA A 63 -54.13 33.66 4.17
C ALA A 63 -55.04 34.88 4.33
N GLU A 64 -56.34 34.78 4.05
CA GLU A 64 -57.29 35.90 4.24
C GLU A 64 -57.43 36.26 5.73
N GLN A 65 -57.44 35.24 6.61
CA GLN A 65 -57.47 35.44 8.07
C GLN A 65 -56.16 36.02 8.60
N LEU A 66 -55.02 35.74 7.95
CA LEU A 66 -53.71 36.27 8.32
C LEU A 66 -53.42 37.67 7.73
N GLN A 67 -54.08 38.09 6.65
CA GLN A 67 -53.77 39.34 5.95
C GLN A 67 -53.97 40.61 6.81
N VAL A 68 -54.84 40.54 7.82
CA VAL A 68 -55.11 41.64 8.77
C VAL A 68 -54.04 41.80 9.87
N TYR A 69 -53.16 40.81 10.06
CA TYR A 69 -52.15 40.78 11.12
C TYR A 69 -50.85 41.52 10.73
N LEU A 70 -50.97 42.81 10.43
CA LEU A 70 -49.91 43.61 9.79
C LEU A 70 -48.56 43.67 10.55
N SER A 71 -48.57 43.54 11.88
CA SER A 71 -47.36 43.59 12.74
C SER A 71 -46.86 42.22 13.22
N LEU A 72 -47.44 41.11 12.76
CA LEU A 72 -47.20 39.79 13.34
C LEU A 72 -45.81 39.23 13.02
N GLU A 73 -44.99 39.07 14.06
CA GLU A 73 -43.63 38.53 13.97
C GLU A 73 -43.56 37.06 14.42
N ASN A 74 -44.41 36.65 15.38
CA ASN A 74 -44.34 35.33 16.00
C ASN A 74 -45.70 34.61 15.94
N LEU A 75 -45.77 33.46 15.25
CA LEU A 75 -46.99 32.65 15.11
C LEU A 75 -46.75 31.22 15.59
N ASP A 76 -47.50 30.79 16.60
CA ASP A 76 -47.50 29.41 17.07
C ASP A 76 -48.86 28.74 16.84
N LEU A 77 -48.88 27.81 15.89
CA LEU A 77 -50.02 26.98 15.48
C LEU A 77 -49.76 25.49 15.85
N SER A 78 -48.86 25.21 16.80
CA SER A 78 -48.51 23.82 17.14
C SER A 78 -49.64 23.04 17.83
N SER A 79 -49.63 21.73 17.67
CA SER A 79 -50.68 20.82 18.20
C SER A 79 -52.10 21.09 17.67
N ASN A 80 -52.24 21.52 16.42
CA ASN A 80 -53.52 21.67 15.73
C ASN A 80 -53.78 20.46 14.80
N LEU A 81 -54.75 20.57 13.88
CA LEU A 81 -55.15 19.51 12.96
C LEU A 81 -54.57 19.64 11.54
N ILE A 82 -53.71 20.65 11.30
CA ILE A 82 -53.21 21.07 9.98
C ILE A 82 -52.57 19.89 9.22
N SER A 83 -53.11 19.57 8.03
CA SER A 83 -52.68 18.41 7.22
C SER A 83 -51.75 18.73 6.04
N GLU A 84 -51.65 19.99 5.64
CA GLU A 84 -50.88 20.44 4.47
C GLU A 84 -50.49 21.92 4.62
N ILE A 85 -49.47 22.37 3.87
CA ILE A 85 -49.17 23.80 3.69
C ILE A 85 -49.21 24.09 2.18
N LYS A 86 -50.15 24.94 1.77
CA LYS A 86 -50.38 25.33 0.37
C LYS A 86 -49.54 26.55 -0.01
N ALA A 87 -49.33 26.78 -1.31
CA ALA A 87 -48.79 28.02 -1.86
C ALA A 87 -49.61 29.26 -1.44
N SER A 88 -50.90 29.08 -1.17
CA SER A 88 -51.84 30.09 -0.69
C SER A 88 -52.02 30.17 0.83
N SER A 89 -51.28 29.38 1.64
CA SER A 89 -51.49 29.34 3.10
C SER A 89 -51.03 30.60 3.85
N PHE A 90 -50.10 31.37 3.29
CA PHE A 90 -49.58 32.58 3.91
C PHE A 90 -49.62 33.79 2.95
N PRO A 91 -50.11 34.97 3.38
CA PRO A 91 -49.92 36.21 2.65
C PRO A 91 -48.50 36.74 2.88
N ARG A 92 -48.13 37.84 2.21
CA ARG A 92 -46.82 38.48 2.44
C ARG A 92 -46.81 39.15 3.81
N MET A 93 -45.94 38.68 4.71
CA MET A 93 -45.86 39.13 6.12
C MET A 93 -44.42 39.17 6.62
N GLN A 94 -44.17 39.98 7.65
CA GLN A 94 -42.85 40.10 8.30
C GLN A 94 -42.66 39.08 9.45
N LEU A 95 -43.11 37.84 9.24
CA LEU A 95 -43.08 36.78 10.24
C LEU A 95 -41.66 36.24 10.44
N LYS A 96 -41.14 36.32 11.66
CA LYS A 96 -39.79 35.86 12.07
C LYS A 96 -39.78 34.44 12.64
N TYR A 97 -40.85 34.03 13.31
CA TYR A 97 -40.99 32.72 13.96
C TYR A 97 -42.29 32.03 13.55
N LEU A 98 -42.18 30.80 13.02
CA LEU A 98 -43.31 29.95 12.67
C LEU A 98 -43.18 28.58 13.34
N ASN A 99 -44.11 28.24 14.23
CA ASN A 99 -44.20 26.90 14.81
C ASN A 99 -45.48 26.17 14.37
N LEU A 100 -45.30 25.08 13.65
CA LEU A 100 -46.31 24.15 13.14
C LEU A 100 -46.08 22.73 13.67
N SER A 101 -45.33 22.58 14.76
CA SER A 101 -45.02 21.28 15.36
C SER A 101 -46.29 20.53 15.80
N ASN A 102 -46.24 19.19 15.85
CA ASN A 102 -47.27 18.33 16.41
C ASN A 102 -48.64 18.42 15.68
N ASN A 103 -48.62 18.83 14.41
CA ASN A 103 -49.78 18.84 13.51
C ASN A 103 -49.88 17.50 12.74
N ARG A 104 -50.61 17.47 11.61
CA ARG A 104 -50.85 16.29 10.78
C ARG A 104 -50.17 16.39 9.40
N ILE A 105 -49.27 17.36 9.19
CA ILE A 105 -48.76 17.79 7.88
C ILE A 105 -48.09 16.62 7.14
N THR A 106 -48.63 16.24 5.98
CA THR A 106 -48.07 15.17 5.12
C THR A 106 -47.19 15.68 4.00
N THR A 107 -47.48 16.89 3.51
CA THR A 107 -46.95 17.46 2.26
C THR A 107 -46.67 18.94 2.44
N LEU A 108 -45.67 19.43 1.70
CA LEU A 108 -45.31 20.84 1.57
C LEU A 108 -45.43 21.18 0.07
N GLU A 109 -46.29 22.12 -0.30
CA GLU A 109 -46.41 22.55 -1.70
C GLU A 109 -45.23 23.42 -2.13
N ALA A 110 -44.85 23.38 -3.41
CA ALA A 110 -43.77 24.23 -3.93
C ALA A 110 -44.10 25.72 -3.72
N GLY A 111 -43.21 26.45 -3.03
CA GLY A 111 -43.41 27.85 -2.69
C GLY A 111 -44.35 28.13 -1.52
N CYS A 112 -44.76 27.12 -0.73
CA CYS A 112 -45.69 27.27 0.41
C CYS A 112 -45.23 28.21 1.54
N LEU A 113 -43.99 28.69 1.50
CA LEU A 113 -43.41 29.65 2.45
C LEU A 113 -42.79 30.88 1.76
N ASP A 114 -42.82 30.99 0.42
CA ASP A 114 -42.12 32.05 -0.33
C ASP A 114 -42.56 33.47 0.08
N ASN A 115 -43.83 33.64 0.47
CA ASN A 115 -44.37 34.92 0.95
C ASN A 115 -43.81 35.36 2.33
N LEU A 116 -43.08 34.51 3.04
CA LEU A 116 -42.43 34.80 4.33
C LEU A 116 -40.90 35.02 4.19
N SER A 117 -40.37 34.93 2.96
CA SER A 117 -38.93 34.95 2.65
C SER A 117 -38.15 36.18 3.14
N SER A 118 -38.81 37.32 3.37
CA SER A 118 -38.16 38.59 3.76
C SER A 118 -37.68 38.65 5.21
N SER A 119 -38.12 37.74 6.07
CA SER A 119 -38.00 37.92 7.53
C SER A 119 -37.96 36.64 8.36
N LEU A 120 -38.38 35.49 7.81
CA LEU A 120 -38.50 34.24 8.55
C LEU A 120 -37.13 33.71 8.97
N MET A 121 -36.92 33.58 10.29
CA MET A 121 -35.67 33.14 10.92
C MET A 121 -35.77 31.73 11.51
N VAL A 122 -36.95 31.32 11.98
CA VAL A 122 -37.16 30.06 12.70
C VAL A 122 -38.40 29.33 12.18
N ILE A 123 -38.22 28.06 11.81
CA ILE A 123 -39.28 27.18 11.31
C ILE A 123 -39.28 25.88 12.11
N LYS A 124 -40.44 25.50 12.66
CA LYS A 124 -40.60 24.24 13.41
C LYS A 124 -41.75 23.40 12.85
N LEU A 125 -41.40 22.30 12.20
CA LEU A 125 -42.29 21.32 11.56
C LEU A 125 -42.25 19.95 12.25
N ASN A 126 -41.78 19.91 13.50
CA ASN A 126 -41.58 18.68 14.28
C ASN A 126 -42.86 17.84 14.45
N ARG A 127 -42.73 16.53 14.68
CA ARG A 127 -43.86 15.63 15.02
C ARG A 127 -45.03 15.69 14.02
N ASN A 128 -44.74 15.92 12.75
CA ASN A 128 -45.72 15.89 11.66
C ASN A 128 -45.66 14.52 10.94
N ARG A 129 -46.15 14.44 9.70
CA ARG A 129 -46.25 13.21 8.90
C ARG A 129 -45.49 13.31 7.58
N ILE A 130 -44.60 14.31 7.45
CA ILE A 130 -43.87 14.66 6.22
C ILE A 130 -43.01 13.46 5.79
N SER A 131 -43.25 12.95 4.58
CA SER A 131 -42.57 11.75 4.03
C SER A 131 -41.43 12.06 3.06
N MET A 132 -41.46 13.26 2.45
CA MET A 132 -40.45 13.77 1.51
C MET A 132 -40.34 15.29 1.65
N ILE A 133 -39.22 15.86 1.21
CA ILE A 133 -39.05 17.31 1.03
C ILE A 133 -38.58 17.52 -0.43
N PRO A 134 -39.39 18.14 -1.30
CA PRO A 134 -39.02 18.35 -2.70
C PRO A 134 -37.71 19.15 -2.86
N PRO A 135 -36.88 18.85 -3.88
CA PRO A 135 -35.69 19.64 -4.19
C PRO A 135 -35.99 21.13 -4.34
N LYS A 136 -35.15 21.99 -3.75
CA LYS A 136 -35.23 23.46 -3.88
C LYS A 136 -36.57 24.09 -3.46
N ILE A 137 -37.32 23.46 -2.56
CA ILE A 137 -38.62 23.98 -2.08
C ILE A 137 -38.49 25.29 -1.28
N PHE A 138 -37.33 25.56 -0.71
CA PHE A 138 -37.10 26.73 0.14
C PHE A 138 -36.49 27.90 -0.64
N ARG A 139 -37.05 29.10 -0.48
CA ARG A 139 -36.47 30.39 -0.92
C ARG A 139 -36.39 31.36 0.25
N LEU A 140 -35.78 30.91 1.34
CA LEU A 140 -35.87 31.56 2.66
C LEU A 140 -34.46 31.90 3.19
N PRO A 141 -33.76 32.87 2.55
CA PRO A 141 -32.33 33.09 2.76
C PRO A 141 -31.98 33.52 4.18
N HIS A 142 -32.95 34.03 4.95
CA HIS A 142 -32.78 34.50 6.33
C HIS A 142 -33.08 33.45 7.42
N VAL A 143 -33.54 32.24 7.06
CA VAL A 143 -33.82 31.18 8.04
C VAL A 143 -32.51 30.69 8.65
N GLN A 144 -32.43 30.73 9.97
CA GLN A 144 -31.28 30.28 10.77
C GLN A 144 -31.52 28.92 11.44
N PHE A 145 -32.78 28.58 11.73
CA PHE A 145 -33.16 27.35 12.45
C PHE A 145 -34.32 26.63 11.75
N LEU A 146 -34.11 25.37 11.35
CA LEU A 146 -35.13 24.51 10.75
C LEU A 146 -35.24 23.19 11.52
N GLU A 147 -36.36 23.01 12.24
CA GLU A 147 -36.64 21.78 12.98
C GLU A 147 -37.67 20.89 12.23
N LEU A 148 -37.26 19.68 11.86
CA LEU A 148 -38.03 18.68 11.10
C LEU A 148 -38.15 17.34 11.86
N LYS A 149 -37.85 17.31 13.16
CA LYS A 149 -37.65 16.07 13.92
C LYS A 149 -38.93 15.29 14.19
N ARG A 150 -38.83 13.96 14.25
CA ARG A 150 -40.00 13.04 14.39
C ARG A 150 -41.02 13.18 13.25
N ASN A 151 -40.55 13.31 12.01
CA ASN A 151 -41.38 13.17 10.79
C ASN A 151 -41.22 11.74 10.22
N ARG A 152 -41.39 11.55 8.90
CA ARG A 152 -41.36 10.25 8.22
C ARG A 152 -40.44 10.25 7.00
N ILE A 153 -39.46 11.16 6.97
CA ILE A 153 -38.58 11.39 5.81
C ILE A 153 -37.63 10.20 5.67
N LYS A 154 -37.77 9.43 4.58
CA LYS A 154 -36.89 8.27 4.30
C LYS A 154 -35.68 8.60 3.45
N ILE A 155 -35.80 9.61 2.58
CA ILE A 155 -34.79 10.01 1.60
C ILE A 155 -34.67 11.52 1.63
N VAL A 156 -33.44 12.03 1.60
CA VAL A 156 -33.13 13.44 1.28
C VAL A 156 -32.44 13.46 -0.08
N GLU A 157 -32.96 14.27 -1.00
CA GLU A 157 -32.49 14.34 -2.38
C GLU A 157 -31.43 15.44 -2.56
N SER A 158 -30.66 15.38 -3.64
CA SER A 158 -29.69 16.41 -3.98
C SER A 158 -30.37 17.79 -4.05
N LEU A 159 -29.76 18.81 -3.44
CA LEU A 159 -30.26 20.18 -3.43
C LEU A 159 -31.60 20.39 -2.68
N THR A 160 -32.05 19.46 -1.81
CA THR A 160 -33.27 19.63 -0.99
C THR A 160 -33.28 20.94 -0.20
N PHE A 161 -32.14 21.33 0.37
CA PHE A 161 -32.03 22.53 1.23
C PHE A 161 -31.38 23.75 0.54
N GLN A 162 -31.26 23.74 -0.79
CA GLN A 162 -30.81 24.92 -1.54
C GLN A 162 -31.79 26.09 -1.31
N GLY A 163 -31.26 27.29 -1.01
CA GLY A 163 -32.05 28.50 -0.72
C GLY A 163 -32.22 28.82 0.77
N LEU A 164 -31.59 28.05 1.67
CA LEU A 164 -31.50 28.29 3.11
C LEU A 164 -30.10 28.81 3.51
N GLU A 165 -29.68 29.92 2.91
CA GLU A 165 -28.27 30.38 2.94
C GLU A 165 -27.77 30.78 4.34
N SER A 166 -28.63 31.34 5.20
CA SER A 166 -28.27 31.70 6.60
C SER A 166 -28.47 30.56 7.62
N LEU A 167 -28.79 29.33 7.18
CA LEU A 167 -29.17 28.25 8.09
C LEU A 167 -27.97 27.80 8.93
N LYS A 168 -28.08 27.94 10.25
CA LYS A 168 -27.10 27.53 11.26
C LYS A 168 -27.39 26.15 11.83
N SER A 169 -28.67 25.80 11.98
CA SER A 169 -29.11 24.58 12.67
C SER A 169 -30.19 23.85 11.87
N LEU A 170 -29.93 22.57 11.56
CA LEU A 170 -30.86 21.68 10.87
C LEU A 170 -31.11 20.43 11.71
N LYS A 171 -32.35 20.28 12.21
CA LYS A 171 -32.73 19.23 13.17
C LYS A 171 -33.65 18.18 12.56
N MET A 172 -33.10 17.02 12.18
CA MET A 172 -33.78 15.98 11.39
C MET A 172 -33.86 14.60 12.08
N GLN A 173 -33.56 14.51 13.38
CA GLN A 173 -33.56 13.22 14.09
C GLN A 173 -34.94 12.54 14.15
N ARG A 174 -34.93 11.21 14.32
CA ARG A 174 -36.13 10.35 14.41
C ARG A 174 -37.04 10.41 13.18
N ASN A 175 -36.48 10.45 11.97
CA ASN A 175 -37.24 10.47 10.72
C ASN A 175 -37.35 9.11 10.03
N GLY A 176 -36.40 8.20 10.27
CA GLY A 176 -36.24 6.96 9.51
C GLY A 176 -35.52 7.17 8.17
N ILE A 177 -34.63 8.16 8.08
CA ILE A 177 -33.82 8.42 6.88
C ILE A 177 -32.92 7.22 6.63
N SER A 178 -33.12 6.54 5.50
CA SER A 178 -32.30 5.39 5.08
C SER A 178 -31.35 5.71 3.93
N ARG A 179 -31.50 6.88 3.28
CA ARG A 179 -30.58 7.35 2.24
C ARG A 179 -30.50 8.88 2.20
N LEU A 180 -29.28 9.38 2.17
CA LEU A 180 -28.95 10.75 1.78
C LEU A 180 -28.30 10.68 0.40
N MET A 181 -28.73 11.53 -0.54
CA MET A 181 -28.08 11.64 -1.85
C MET A 181 -26.84 12.54 -1.82
N ASP A 182 -26.00 12.44 -2.83
CA ASP A 182 -24.86 13.35 -3.02
C ASP A 182 -25.34 14.80 -3.13
N GLY A 183 -24.74 15.70 -2.35
CA GLY A 183 -25.19 17.09 -2.24
C GLY A 183 -26.59 17.28 -1.63
N ALA A 184 -27.08 16.34 -0.82
CA ALA A 184 -28.36 16.47 -0.10
C ALA A 184 -28.48 17.78 0.70
N PHE A 185 -27.38 18.17 1.36
CA PHE A 185 -27.27 19.39 2.16
C PHE A 185 -26.52 20.53 1.44
N PHE A 186 -26.32 20.44 0.12
CA PHE A 186 -25.61 21.46 -0.64
C PHE A 186 -26.40 22.78 -0.70
N GLY A 187 -25.70 23.90 -0.54
CA GLY A 187 -26.27 25.25 -0.44
C GLY A 187 -26.38 25.76 1.01
N LEU A 188 -26.17 24.90 2.01
CA LEU A 188 -26.13 25.28 3.43
C LEU A 188 -24.77 25.91 3.81
N GLY A 189 -24.50 27.12 3.29
CA GLY A 189 -23.19 27.77 3.40
C GLY A 189 -22.78 28.20 4.82
N ASN A 190 -23.73 28.39 5.74
CA ASN A 190 -23.50 28.88 7.10
C ASN A 190 -23.92 27.88 8.20
N ILE A 191 -24.01 26.60 7.87
CA ILE A 191 -24.43 25.55 8.80
C ILE A 191 -23.39 25.30 9.89
N GLU A 192 -23.83 25.28 11.14
CA GLU A 192 -22.99 25.10 12.33
C GLU A 192 -23.31 23.76 13.01
N GLU A 193 -24.58 23.34 12.98
CA GLU A 193 -25.12 22.18 13.68
C GLU A 193 -26.05 21.33 12.76
N LEU A 194 -25.79 20.02 12.68
CA LEU A 194 -26.60 19.05 11.95
C LEU A 194 -26.96 17.84 12.83
N GLU A 195 -28.25 17.69 13.13
CA GLU A 195 -28.84 16.61 13.95
C GLU A 195 -29.53 15.57 13.06
N LEU A 196 -28.98 14.35 13.03
CA LEU A 196 -29.42 13.19 12.23
C LEU A 196 -29.61 11.91 13.08
N GLU A 197 -29.72 12.02 14.40
CA GLU A 197 -29.83 10.87 15.30
C GLU A 197 -31.09 10.02 15.05
N HIS A 198 -31.11 8.77 15.53
CA HIS A 198 -32.28 7.88 15.44
C HIS A 198 -32.83 7.73 14.00
N ASN A 199 -31.95 7.57 13.02
CA ASN A 199 -32.31 7.31 11.63
C ASN A 199 -31.82 5.90 11.23
N ASN A 200 -31.75 5.61 9.93
CA ASN A 200 -31.37 4.29 9.41
C ASN A 200 -30.22 4.42 8.38
N LEU A 201 -29.29 5.36 8.63
CA LEU A 201 -28.09 5.55 7.80
C LEU A 201 -27.13 4.38 8.03
N THR A 202 -26.52 3.85 6.97
CA THR A 202 -25.65 2.66 7.01
C THR A 202 -24.16 2.96 6.82
N GLU A 203 -23.82 4.19 6.39
CA GLU A 203 -22.45 4.65 6.18
C GLU A 203 -22.35 6.19 6.25
N VAL A 204 -21.15 6.68 6.56
CA VAL A 204 -20.78 8.10 6.37
C VAL A 204 -19.87 8.20 5.16
N ASN A 205 -20.23 9.04 4.18
CA ASN A 205 -19.47 9.24 2.95
C ASN A 205 -19.42 10.74 2.56
N LYS A 206 -18.47 11.11 1.70
CA LYS A 206 -18.27 12.52 1.30
C LYS A 206 -19.41 13.09 0.44
N GLY A 207 -20.21 12.23 -0.18
CA GLY A 207 -21.24 12.60 -1.14
C GLY A 207 -22.32 13.45 -0.48
N TRP A 208 -22.93 12.94 0.59
CA TRP A 208 -23.96 13.70 1.31
C TRP A 208 -23.40 14.82 2.19
N LEU A 209 -22.13 14.73 2.62
CA LEU A 209 -21.41 15.78 3.33
C LEU A 209 -20.90 16.92 2.42
N TYR A 210 -21.10 16.83 1.10
CA TYR A 210 -20.55 17.77 0.13
C TYR A 210 -21.01 19.23 0.37
N GLY A 211 -20.03 20.09 0.66
CA GLY A 211 -20.21 21.53 0.81
C GLY A 211 -20.34 22.07 2.24
N LEU A 212 -20.36 21.22 3.27
CA LEU A 212 -20.60 21.58 4.68
C LEU A 212 -19.40 22.26 5.39
N ARG A 213 -18.78 23.24 4.74
CA ARG A 213 -17.50 23.89 5.11
C ARG A 213 -17.51 24.65 6.44
N THR A 214 -18.68 24.95 6.96
CA THR A 214 -18.91 25.73 8.20
C THR A 214 -19.29 24.86 9.40
N LEU A 215 -19.58 23.57 9.17
CA LEU A 215 -20.15 22.66 10.17
C LEU A 215 -19.21 22.44 11.35
N GLN A 216 -19.73 22.60 12.56
CA GLN A 216 -19.02 22.48 13.84
C GLN A 216 -19.53 21.29 14.67
N GLN A 217 -20.80 20.93 14.54
CA GLN A 217 -21.43 19.85 15.31
C GLN A 217 -22.21 18.91 14.39
N LEU A 218 -21.91 17.60 14.48
CA LEU A 218 -22.58 16.56 13.70
C LEU A 218 -23.01 15.39 14.60
N TYR A 219 -24.33 15.23 14.77
CA TYR A 219 -24.92 14.17 15.58
C TYR A 219 -25.54 13.12 14.66
N VAL A 220 -24.93 11.94 14.57
CA VAL A 220 -25.34 10.80 13.72
C VAL A 220 -25.52 9.50 14.53
N SER A 221 -25.70 9.62 15.85
CA SER A 221 -25.88 8.48 16.75
C SER A 221 -27.22 7.77 16.57
N GLN A 222 -27.32 6.55 17.11
CA GLN A 222 -28.53 5.70 17.01
C GLN A 222 -28.96 5.49 15.54
N ASN A 223 -28.00 5.13 14.70
CA ASN A 223 -28.19 4.78 13.28
C ASN A 223 -27.73 3.31 13.05
N ALA A 224 -27.51 2.92 11.80
CA ALA A 224 -27.01 1.59 11.42
C ALA A 224 -25.62 1.68 10.77
N ILE A 225 -24.81 2.67 11.12
CA ILE A 225 -23.55 2.99 10.44
C ILE A 225 -22.54 1.87 10.67
N THR A 226 -22.10 1.22 9.58
CA THR A 226 -21.13 0.12 9.57
C THR A 226 -19.73 0.53 9.11
N ARG A 227 -19.61 1.69 8.44
CA ARG A 227 -18.36 2.19 7.86
C ARG A 227 -18.33 3.71 7.77
N ILE A 228 -17.11 4.25 7.70
CA ILE A 228 -16.81 5.64 7.35
C ILE A 228 -15.90 5.59 6.11
N SER A 229 -16.19 6.39 5.08
CA SER A 229 -15.35 6.46 3.87
C SER A 229 -14.02 7.20 4.16
N PRO A 230 -12.89 6.81 3.56
CA PRO A 230 -11.57 7.43 3.79
C PRO A 230 -11.50 8.94 3.52
N ASP A 231 -12.43 9.46 2.73
CA ASP A 231 -12.52 10.85 2.27
C ASP A 231 -13.76 11.59 2.83
N ALA A 232 -14.52 10.97 3.74
CA ALA A 232 -15.81 11.48 4.22
C ALA A 232 -15.76 12.94 4.71
N TRP A 233 -14.67 13.31 5.38
CA TRP A 233 -14.51 14.58 6.07
C TRP A 233 -13.89 15.71 5.24
N GLU A 234 -13.61 15.48 3.94
CA GLU A 234 -12.97 16.44 3.03
C GLU A 234 -13.55 17.85 3.12
N PHE A 235 -14.88 17.94 3.26
CA PHE A 235 -15.64 19.20 3.33
C PHE A 235 -15.95 19.70 4.74
N CYS A 236 -15.66 18.93 5.79
CA CYS A 236 -16.11 19.16 7.17
C CYS A 236 -14.97 19.55 8.13
N GLN A 237 -13.92 20.20 7.62
CA GLN A 237 -12.67 20.47 8.35
C GLN A 237 -12.79 21.44 9.55
N ARG A 238 -14.00 21.99 9.81
CA ARG A 238 -14.32 22.85 10.96
C ARG A 238 -15.06 22.14 12.10
N LEU A 239 -15.28 20.83 11.96
CA LEU A 239 -16.02 20.03 12.94
C LEU A 239 -15.28 20.00 14.28
N ALA A 240 -15.97 20.38 15.35
CA ALA A 240 -15.50 20.41 16.73
C ALA A 240 -16.13 19.29 17.57
N GLU A 241 -17.36 18.85 17.26
CA GLU A 241 -18.06 17.77 17.96
C GLU A 241 -18.67 16.77 16.96
N LEU A 242 -18.36 15.48 17.14
CA LEU A 242 -18.85 14.37 16.33
C LEU A 242 -19.39 13.25 17.21
N ASP A 243 -20.69 12.96 17.08
CA ASP A 243 -21.34 11.84 17.77
C ASP A 243 -21.75 10.73 16.79
N LEU A 244 -21.03 9.62 16.87
CA LEU A 244 -21.23 8.37 16.14
C LEU A 244 -21.71 7.23 17.07
N SER A 245 -22.12 7.52 18.30
CA SER A 245 -22.51 6.48 19.26
C SER A 245 -23.75 5.67 18.87
N TYR A 246 -23.97 4.50 19.48
CA TYR A 246 -25.11 3.63 19.17
C TYR A 246 -25.23 3.30 17.67
N ASN A 247 -24.13 2.84 17.08
CA ASN A 247 -24.05 2.44 15.67
C ASN A 247 -23.49 1.00 15.55
N GLN A 248 -23.03 0.62 14.36
CA GLN A 248 -22.59 -0.75 14.04
C GLN A 248 -21.13 -0.76 13.53
N LEU A 249 -20.31 0.21 13.92
CA LEU A 249 -18.89 0.27 13.58
C LEU A 249 -18.16 -0.89 14.28
N THR A 250 -17.44 -1.71 13.49
CA THR A 250 -16.63 -2.83 14.01
C THR A 250 -15.12 -2.56 14.00
N ARG A 251 -14.66 -1.65 13.14
CA ARG A 251 -13.24 -1.31 12.99
C ARG A 251 -13.01 0.14 12.56
N LEU A 252 -11.99 0.76 13.14
CA LEU A 252 -11.48 2.09 12.76
C LEU A 252 -10.17 1.89 11.98
N LYS A 253 -10.14 2.28 10.70
CA LYS A 253 -8.93 2.28 9.85
C LYS A 253 -8.18 3.60 10.00
N GLU A 254 -6.87 3.64 9.76
CA GLU A 254 -6.03 4.85 9.88
C GLU A 254 -6.64 6.10 9.22
N SER A 255 -7.28 5.95 8.06
CA SER A 255 -7.92 7.05 7.33
C SER A 255 -9.26 7.56 7.91
N ALA A 256 -9.82 6.93 8.95
CA ALA A 256 -11.21 7.11 9.36
C ALA A 256 -11.58 8.53 9.86
N PHE A 257 -10.61 9.33 10.33
CA PHE A 257 -10.84 10.68 10.85
C PHE A 257 -9.88 11.74 10.26
N VAL A 258 -9.25 11.43 9.12
CA VAL A 258 -8.30 12.34 8.45
C VAL A 258 -8.99 13.66 8.08
N GLY A 259 -8.31 14.78 8.35
CA GLY A 259 -8.80 16.15 8.11
C GLY A 259 -9.54 16.79 9.28
N LEU A 260 -9.95 16.04 10.30
CA LEU A 260 -10.68 16.56 11.47
C LEU A 260 -9.78 17.19 12.55
N GLY A 261 -8.76 17.96 12.15
CA GLY A 261 -7.75 18.50 13.08
C GLY A 261 -8.25 19.54 14.09
N LEU A 262 -9.47 20.06 13.90
CA LEU A 262 -10.14 20.97 14.84
C LEU A 262 -11.11 20.26 15.81
N LEU A 263 -11.26 18.94 15.71
CA LEU A 263 -12.21 18.17 16.52
C LEU A 263 -11.80 18.18 18.00
N GLU A 264 -12.72 18.58 18.87
CA GLU A 264 -12.55 18.67 20.32
C GLU A 264 -13.22 17.49 21.05
N LYS A 265 -14.32 16.95 20.52
CA LYS A 265 -15.01 15.78 21.09
C LYS A 265 -15.39 14.77 20.02
N LEU A 266 -15.11 13.50 20.31
CA LEU A 266 -15.45 12.34 19.49
C LEU A 266 -16.14 11.28 20.35
N ASN A 267 -17.41 11.02 20.07
CA ASN A 267 -18.17 9.95 20.72
C ASN A 267 -18.37 8.77 19.75
N LEU A 268 -17.78 7.63 20.10
CA LEU A 268 -17.85 6.35 19.41
C LEU A 268 -18.41 5.24 20.34
N GLY A 269 -18.96 5.63 21.49
CA GLY A 269 -19.52 4.70 22.48
C GLY A 269 -20.67 3.85 21.93
N ASP A 270 -20.93 2.72 22.57
CA ASP A 270 -22.09 1.86 22.29
C ASP A 270 -22.10 1.35 20.82
N ASN A 271 -20.92 1.01 20.28
CA ASN A 271 -20.72 0.42 18.95
C ASN A 271 -20.27 -1.05 19.08
N ARG A 272 -19.50 -1.59 18.12
CA ARG A 272 -18.92 -2.96 18.14
C ARG A 272 -17.43 -2.96 17.82
N ILE A 273 -16.73 -1.87 18.15
CA ILE A 273 -15.36 -1.62 17.72
C ILE A 273 -14.43 -2.59 18.44
N SER A 274 -13.96 -3.61 17.73
CA SER A 274 -12.94 -4.56 18.20
C SER A 274 -11.55 -4.27 17.64
N HIS A 275 -11.45 -3.42 16.61
CA HIS A 275 -10.19 -3.05 15.99
C HIS A 275 -10.04 -1.52 15.85
N ILE A 276 -8.92 -1.00 16.36
CA ILE A 276 -8.53 0.42 16.29
C ILE A 276 -7.13 0.46 15.69
N ALA A 277 -6.99 0.84 14.42
CA ALA A 277 -5.69 0.82 13.74
C ALA A 277 -4.64 1.70 14.45
N ASP A 278 -3.38 1.26 14.44
CA ASP A 278 -2.24 2.03 14.96
C ASP A 278 -2.26 3.44 14.29
N GLY A 279 -2.29 4.51 15.07
CA GLY A 279 -2.33 5.89 14.56
C GLY A 279 -3.68 6.41 14.02
N VAL A 280 -4.82 5.74 14.19
CA VAL A 280 -6.12 6.21 13.63
C VAL A 280 -6.61 7.58 14.15
N PHE A 281 -6.19 7.99 15.34
CA PHE A 281 -6.50 9.30 15.90
C PHE A 281 -5.42 10.36 15.63
N ARG A 282 -4.40 10.02 14.84
CA ARG A 282 -3.28 10.91 14.51
C ARG A 282 -3.75 12.12 13.72
N GLY A 283 -3.41 13.31 14.21
CA GLY A 283 -3.83 14.57 13.62
C GLY A 283 -5.10 15.16 14.23
N LEU A 284 -5.81 14.46 15.13
CA LEU A 284 -6.87 15.04 15.97
C LEU A 284 -6.27 15.87 17.12
N THR A 285 -5.44 16.85 16.78
CA THR A 285 -4.56 17.56 17.73
C THR A 285 -5.29 18.46 18.73
N ASN A 286 -6.58 18.73 18.51
CA ASN A 286 -7.46 19.48 19.41
C ASN A 286 -8.36 18.61 20.31
N LEU A 287 -8.33 17.27 20.15
CA LEU A 287 -9.28 16.39 20.80
C LEU A 287 -9.07 16.40 22.32
N GLN A 288 -10.13 16.76 23.06
CA GLN A 288 -10.20 16.86 24.51
C GLN A 288 -11.01 15.71 25.12
N THR A 289 -12.02 15.19 24.41
CA THR A 289 -12.83 14.06 24.89
C THR A 289 -12.96 12.97 23.83
N LEU A 290 -12.64 11.74 24.21
CA LEU A 290 -12.81 10.53 23.41
C LEU A 290 -13.63 9.51 24.21
N ASP A 291 -14.85 9.24 23.75
CA ASP A 291 -15.73 8.23 24.33
C ASP A 291 -15.76 6.98 23.45
N LEU A 292 -15.31 5.86 24.01
CA LEU A 292 -15.21 4.54 23.40
C LEU A 292 -15.91 3.48 24.27
N ARG A 293 -16.82 3.86 25.18
CA ARG A 293 -17.50 2.90 26.07
C ARG A 293 -18.28 1.83 25.30
N ASN A 294 -18.63 0.73 25.95
CA ASN A 294 -19.55 -0.29 25.46
C ASN A 294 -19.22 -0.73 24.02
N ASN A 295 -17.96 -1.13 23.80
CA ASN A 295 -17.40 -1.59 22.55
C ASN A 295 -16.70 -2.95 22.77
N GLU A 296 -15.98 -3.46 21.77
CA GLU A 296 -15.33 -4.77 21.79
C GLU A 296 -13.80 -4.66 21.94
N ILE A 297 -13.30 -3.56 22.51
CA ILE A 297 -11.86 -3.22 22.55
C ILE A 297 -11.12 -4.09 23.57
N SER A 298 -9.95 -4.60 23.19
CA SER A 298 -9.04 -5.37 24.06
C SER A 298 -7.57 -5.05 23.72
N TRP A 299 -7.10 -5.54 22.58
CA TRP A 299 -5.69 -5.45 22.16
C TRP A 299 -5.14 -4.02 22.00
N ALA A 300 -6.00 -3.02 21.78
CA ALA A 300 -5.58 -1.61 21.71
C ALA A 300 -5.03 -1.06 23.05
N ILE A 301 -5.21 -1.82 24.14
CA ILE A 301 -4.70 -1.54 25.49
C ILE A 301 -3.75 -2.67 25.97
N GLU A 302 -4.00 -3.91 25.54
CA GLU A 302 -3.17 -5.10 25.88
C GLU A 302 -1.88 -5.26 25.05
N ASP A 303 -1.75 -4.58 23.90
CA ASP A 303 -0.63 -4.77 22.93
C ASP A 303 -0.20 -3.49 22.18
N ALA A 304 -1.16 -2.64 21.78
CA ALA A 304 -0.86 -1.53 20.88
C ALA A 304 0.09 -0.48 21.51
N ASN A 305 1.11 -0.07 20.74
CA ASN A 305 2.03 0.98 21.15
C ASN A 305 1.58 2.39 20.68
N GLU A 306 0.66 2.47 19.71
CA GLU A 306 0.44 3.70 18.92
C GLU A 306 -1.05 4.02 18.63
N ALA A 307 -2.00 3.27 19.18
CA ALA A 307 -3.44 3.45 18.89
C ALA A 307 -3.95 4.87 19.22
N PHE A 308 -3.47 5.45 20.32
CA PHE A 308 -3.82 6.80 20.80
C PHE A 308 -2.73 7.85 20.55
N MET A 309 -1.72 7.54 19.72
CA MET A 309 -0.56 8.43 19.51
C MET A 309 -0.95 9.75 18.82
N GLY A 310 -0.52 10.87 19.41
CA GLY A 310 -0.76 12.22 18.88
C GLY A 310 -1.97 12.94 19.48
N LEU A 311 -2.69 12.30 20.41
CA LEU A 311 -3.81 12.88 21.17
C LEU A 311 -3.34 13.74 22.36
N ASN A 312 -2.35 14.60 22.12
CA ASN A 312 -1.62 15.34 23.16
C ASN A 312 -2.47 16.34 23.98
N ARG A 313 -3.71 16.62 23.56
CA ARG A 313 -4.68 17.51 24.24
C ARG A 313 -5.85 16.75 24.89
N LEU A 314 -5.84 15.42 24.87
CA LEU A 314 -6.95 14.61 25.36
C LEU A 314 -7.00 14.66 26.89
N ASP A 315 -7.96 15.41 27.43
CA ASP A 315 -8.28 15.49 28.86
C ASP A 315 -9.02 14.24 29.36
N LYS A 316 -9.96 13.72 28.58
CA LYS A 316 -10.86 12.64 28.99
C LYS A 316 -10.94 11.47 28.01
N LEU A 317 -10.69 10.26 28.51
CA LEU A 317 -10.80 9.00 27.78
C LEU A 317 -11.77 8.04 28.52
N ILE A 318 -12.82 7.61 27.84
CA ILE A 318 -13.80 6.65 28.38
C ILE A 318 -13.68 5.33 27.63
N LEU A 319 -13.25 4.28 28.34
CA LEU A 319 -13.10 2.90 27.87
C LEU A 319 -14.00 1.92 28.65
N GLN A 320 -15.00 2.45 29.39
CA GLN A 320 -15.97 1.67 30.16
C GLN A 320 -16.59 0.51 29.35
N GLY A 321 -16.79 -0.66 29.96
CA GLY A 321 -17.58 -1.74 29.37
C GLY A 321 -17.00 -2.33 28.08
N ASN A 322 -15.68 -2.42 27.99
CA ASN A 322 -14.95 -3.07 26.90
C ASN A 322 -14.43 -4.46 27.33
N GLN A 323 -13.64 -5.11 26.49
CA GLN A 323 -13.11 -6.46 26.69
C GLN A 323 -11.65 -6.47 27.21
N ILE A 324 -11.18 -5.38 27.81
CA ILE A 324 -9.78 -5.21 28.22
C ILE A 324 -9.42 -6.16 29.38
N LYS A 325 -8.50 -7.10 29.14
CA LYS A 325 -8.01 -8.05 30.17
C LYS A 325 -6.69 -7.65 30.80
N SER A 326 -5.90 -6.78 30.17
CA SER A 326 -4.68 -6.24 30.78
C SER A 326 -4.27 -4.88 30.23
N ILE A 327 -3.44 -4.17 30.98
CA ILE A 327 -2.96 -2.82 30.62
C ILE A 327 -1.43 -2.85 30.56
N THR A 328 -0.88 -2.47 29.42
CA THR A 328 0.58 -2.38 29.22
C THR A 328 1.12 -1.02 29.63
N LYS A 329 2.45 -0.95 29.88
CA LYS A 329 3.17 0.31 30.16
C LYS A 329 3.25 1.32 29.01
N LYS A 330 2.50 1.07 27.92
CA LYS A 330 2.43 1.91 26.72
C LYS A 330 1.00 2.14 26.22
N ALA A 331 -0.02 1.56 26.86
CA ALA A 331 -1.41 1.66 26.43
C ALA A 331 -1.90 3.12 26.26
N PHE A 332 -1.33 4.04 27.06
CA PHE A 332 -1.64 5.46 27.07
C PHE A 332 -0.48 6.34 26.56
N SER A 333 0.45 5.77 25.78
CA SER A 333 1.55 6.54 25.17
C SER A 333 1.03 7.58 24.18
N GLY A 334 1.42 8.84 24.41
CA GLY A 334 0.93 10.02 23.69
C GLY A 334 -0.22 10.77 24.38
N LEU A 335 -0.70 10.28 25.53
CA LEU A 335 -1.78 10.89 26.32
C LEU A 335 -1.26 11.72 27.51
N GLU A 336 -0.25 12.56 27.25
CA GLU A 336 0.44 13.37 28.27
C GLU A 336 -0.49 14.36 29.00
N GLY A 337 -1.55 14.83 28.32
CA GLY A 337 -2.56 15.74 28.88
C GLY A 337 -3.77 15.06 29.56
N LEU A 338 -3.76 13.73 29.70
CA LEU A 338 -4.92 12.98 30.20
C LEU A 338 -5.12 13.15 31.71
N GLU A 339 -6.26 13.73 32.09
CA GLU A 339 -6.67 13.97 33.47
C GLU A 339 -7.76 13.01 33.95
N HIS A 340 -8.65 12.55 33.05
CA HIS A 340 -9.83 11.74 33.38
C HIS A 340 -9.85 10.43 32.60
N LEU A 341 -9.66 9.29 33.28
CA LEU A 341 -9.64 7.95 32.66
C LEU A 341 -10.71 7.04 33.28
N ASP A 342 -11.65 6.57 32.46
CA ASP A 342 -12.65 5.58 32.87
C ASP A 342 -12.36 4.22 32.22
N LEU A 343 -12.00 3.24 33.05
CA LEU A 343 -11.75 1.84 32.68
C LEU A 343 -12.80 0.89 33.30
N SER A 344 -13.91 1.41 33.81
CA SER A 344 -14.92 0.65 34.55
C SER A 344 -15.54 -0.50 33.73
N ASN A 345 -16.04 -1.52 34.43
CA ASN A 345 -16.73 -2.67 33.84
C ASN A 345 -15.91 -3.45 32.79
N ASN A 346 -14.58 -3.38 32.85
CA ASN A 346 -13.66 -4.23 32.10
C ASN A 346 -13.14 -5.37 33.00
N ALA A 347 -12.95 -6.57 32.44
CA ALA A 347 -12.43 -7.74 33.16
C ALA A 347 -10.89 -7.70 33.32
N ILE A 348 -10.36 -6.59 33.83
CA ILE A 348 -8.92 -6.34 33.91
C ILE A 348 -8.29 -7.28 34.95
N MET A 349 -7.31 -8.06 34.50
CA MET A 349 -6.62 -9.10 35.26
C MET A 349 -5.21 -8.70 35.66
N SER A 350 -4.50 -7.91 34.85
CA SER A 350 -3.12 -7.49 35.11
C SER A 350 -2.84 -6.08 34.59
N ILE A 351 -2.12 -5.27 35.38
CA ILE A 351 -1.75 -3.89 35.05
C ILE A 351 -0.24 -3.77 35.25
N GLN A 352 0.50 -3.49 34.19
CA GLN A 352 1.96 -3.37 34.26
C GLN A 352 2.39 -2.16 35.10
N GLU A 353 3.51 -2.30 35.81
CA GLU A 353 4.15 -1.20 36.52
C GLU A 353 4.35 0.02 35.60
N ASN A 354 4.05 1.21 36.13
CA ASN A 354 4.10 2.49 35.42
C ASN A 354 3.09 2.63 34.24
N ALA A 355 2.05 1.78 34.13
CA ALA A 355 1.01 1.90 33.10
C ALA A 355 0.34 3.29 33.00
N PHE A 356 0.19 3.98 34.12
CA PHE A 356 -0.43 5.32 34.18
C PHE A 356 0.59 6.47 34.23
N ALA A 357 1.91 6.18 34.30
CA ALA A 357 2.93 7.18 34.60
C ALA A 357 3.16 8.24 33.50
N GLN A 358 2.58 8.05 32.31
CA GLN A 358 2.60 9.03 31.23
C GLN A 358 1.42 10.02 31.26
N ALA A 359 0.37 9.72 32.01
CA ALA A 359 -0.83 10.56 32.13
C ALA A 359 -0.82 11.36 33.44
N GLN A 360 -1.42 12.55 33.45
CA GLN A 360 -1.53 13.43 34.62
C GLN A 360 -2.89 13.27 35.31
N LEU A 361 -3.25 12.01 35.62
CA LEU A 361 -4.58 11.64 36.09
C LEU A 361 -4.99 12.36 37.38
N LYS A 362 -6.18 12.96 37.35
CA LYS A 362 -6.93 13.51 38.48
C LYS A 362 -8.15 12.65 38.83
N GLU A 363 -8.68 11.92 37.86
CA GLU A 363 -9.76 10.93 38.02
C GLU A 363 -9.38 9.62 37.33
N LEU A 364 -9.45 8.52 38.08
CA LEU A 364 -9.33 7.15 37.56
C LEU A 364 -10.54 6.35 38.05
N VAL A 365 -11.44 5.99 37.14
CA VAL A 365 -12.58 5.11 37.44
C VAL A 365 -12.17 3.68 37.08
N LEU A 366 -12.07 2.80 38.08
CA LEU A 366 -11.62 1.43 37.90
C LEU A 366 -12.33 0.47 38.86
N ASN A 367 -13.25 -0.34 38.33
CA ASN A 367 -13.83 -1.47 39.05
C ASN A 367 -13.53 -2.80 38.33
N THR A 368 -12.83 -3.70 39.02
CA THR A 368 -12.57 -5.07 38.56
C THR A 368 -12.42 -6.00 39.77
N SER A 369 -13.02 -7.19 39.66
CA SER A 369 -12.83 -8.30 40.60
C SER A 369 -12.15 -9.49 39.90
N SER A 370 -11.30 -9.21 38.91
CA SER A 370 -10.64 -10.21 38.05
C SER A 370 -9.11 -10.22 38.21
N LEU A 371 -8.57 -9.43 39.13
CA LEU A 371 -7.13 -9.17 39.25
C LEU A 371 -6.32 -10.40 39.69
N LEU A 372 -5.12 -10.52 39.13
CA LEU A 372 -4.06 -11.39 39.58
C LEU A 372 -3.18 -10.59 40.55
N CYS A 373 -3.34 -10.83 41.85
CA CYS A 373 -2.57 -10.19 42.91
C CYS A 373 -1.23 -10.90 43.11
N ASP A 374 -0.44 -10.94 42.04
CA ASP A 374 0.94 -11.40 42.04
C ASP A 374 1.92 -10.23 42.22
N CYS A 375 3.23 -10.52 42.27
CA CYS A 375 4.26 -9.48 42.47
C CYS A 375 4.28 -8.38 41.39
N GLN A 376 3.71 -8.59 40.20
CA GLN A 376 3.59 -7.55 39.16
C GLN A 376 2.55 -6.48 39.53
N LEU A 377 1.66 -6.76 40.49
CA LEU A 377 0.63 -5.83 40.96
C LEU A 377 0.99 -5.14 42.29
N LYS A 378 2.08 -5.54 42.98
CA LYS A 378 2.52 -5.02 44.30
C LYS A 378 2.63 -3.49 44.37
N TRP A 379 2.99 -2.84 43.26
CA TRP A 379 3.11 -1.37 43.16
C TRP A 379 1.76 -0.63 43.20
N LEU A 380 0.68 -1.26 42.74
CA LEU A 380 -0.59 -0.59 42.46
C LEU A 380 -1.31 -0.06 43.72
N PRO A 381 -1.47 -0.81 44.83
CA PRO A 381 -2.12 -0.27 46.03
C PRO A 381 -1.34 0.89 46.66
N GLN A 382 0.00 0.90 46.59
CA GLN A 382 0.81 2.03 47.03
C GLN A 382 0.58 3.25 46.12
N TRP A 383 0.73 3.07 44.79
CA TRP A 383 0.56 4.16 43.81
C TRP A 383 -0.83 4.80 43.86
N LEU A 384 -1.89 4.00 44.01
CA LEU A 384 -3.27 4.49 44.18
C LEU A 384 -3.44 5.37 45.44
N SER A 385 -2.76 5.00 46.52
CA SER A 385 -2.80 5.72 47.80
C SER A 385 -2.04 7.04 47.74
N GLU A 386 -0.84 7.03 47.13
CA GLU A 386 0.01 8.22 46.94
C GLU A 386 -0.58 9.21 45.93
N SER A 387 -1.23 8.72 44.86
CA SER A 387 -1.84 9.55 43.82
C SER A 387 -3.20 10.15 44.20
N HIS A 388 -3.74 9.82 45.37
CA HIS A 388 -5.06 10.26 45.86
C HIS A 388 -6.28 9.84 45.00
N LEU A 389 -6.12 8.94 44.03
CA LEU A 389 -7.14 8.52 43.05
C LEU A 389 -8.23 7.58 43.61
N LEU A 390 -8.25 7.33 44.92
CA LEU A 390 -9.04 6.27 45.56
C LEU A 390 -10.57 6.43 45.47
N GLN A 391 -11.12 7.59 45.11
CA GLN A 391 -12.56 7.87 45.22
C GLN A 391 -13.44 7.05 44.25
N ALA A 392 -12.90 6.66 43.09
CA ALA A 392 -13.63 5.94 42.03
C ALA A 392 -13.04 4.55 41.72
N VAL A 393 -12.23 4.02 42.63
CA VAL A 393 -11.49 2.76 42.45
C VAL A 393 -12.02 1.69 43.41
N SER A 394 -12.51 0.57 42.86
CA SER A 394 -13.10 -0.55 43.60
C SER A 394 -12.58 -1.87 43.04
N VAL A 395 -11.45 -2.33 43.58
CA VAL A 395 -10.64 -3.41 43.00
C VAL A 395 -10.42 -4.55 43.99
N SER A 396 -10.65 -5.79 43.55
CA SER A 396 -10.42 -7.00 44.34
C SER A 396 -9.70 -8.09 43.57
N CYS A 397 -8.96 -8.92 44.31
CA CYS A 397 -8.22 -10.04 43.77
C CYS A 397 -9.18 -11.18 43.37
N ALA A 398 -8.95 -11.78 42.21
CA ALA A 398 -9.52 -13.08 41.83
C ALA A 398 -8.55 -14.23 42.15
N HIS A 399 -7.24 -13.99 41.97
CA HIS A 399 -6.19 -14.96 42.22
C HIS A 399 -5.00 -14.28 42.94
N PRO A 400 -4.16 -15.05 43.67
CA PRO A 400 -4.32 -16.47 44.01
C PRO A 400 -5.58 -16.73 44.87
N GLU A 401 -6.05 -17.98 44.91
CA GLU A 401 -7.35 -18.34 45.50
C GLU A 401 -7.53 -17.89 46.96
N TRP A 402 -6.45 -17.82 47.74
CA TRP A 402 -6.47 -17.38 49.14
C TRP A 402 -6.60 -15.86 49.31
N LEU A 403 -6.33 -15.07 48.26
CA LEU A 403 -6.67 -13.65 48.18
C LEU A 403 -8.03 -13.39 47.51
N ALA A 404 -8.73 -14.42 46.99
CA ALA A 404 -9.95 -14.24 46.21
C ALA A 404 -11.04 -13.46 46.98
N GLY A 405 -11.57 -12.40 46.36
CA GLY A 405 -12.56 -11.51 46.93
C GLY A 405 -12.02 -10.45 47.89
N GLN A 406 -10.75 -10.50 48.30
CA GLN A 406 -10.15 -9.47 49.14
C GLN A 406 -9.92 -8.17 48.34
N SER A 407 -10.10 -7.00 48.98
CA SER A 407 -9.79 -5.70 48.37
C SER A 407 -8.28 -5.54 48.21
N LEU A 408 -7.83 -5.05 47.05
CA LEU A 408 -6.40 -4.84 46.77
C LEU A 408 -5.71 -3.96 47.82
N LEU A 409 -6.45 -3.00 48.38
CA LEU A 409 -5.98 -2.04 49.40
C LEU A 409 -5.89 -2.65 50.81
N SER A 410 -6.29 -3.92 50.99
CA SER A 410 -6.22 -4.67 52.26
C SER A 410 -5.29 -5.88 52.24
N VAL A 411 -4.66 -6.18 51.10
CA VAL A 411 -3.65 -7.23 50.97
C VAL A 411 -2.31 -6.73 51.53
N ASP A 412 -1.58 -7.57 52.26
CA ASP A 412 -0.25 -7.21 52.75
C ASP A 412 0.74 -7.06 51.58
N PRO A 413 1.62 -6.04 51.54
CA PRO A 413 2.62 -5.92 50.50
C PRO A 413 3.43 -7.21 50.24
N ASP A 414 3.73 -8.01 51.26
CA ASP A 414 4.56 -9.22 51.11
C ASP A 414 3.77 -10.47 50.68
N ASP A 415 2.43 -10.42 50.63
CA ASP A 415 1.57 -11.47 50.04
C ASP A 415 1.64 -11.49 48.49
N PHE A 416 2.07 -10.39 47.86
CA PHE A 416 2.20 -10.27 46.39
C PHE A 416 3.45 -11.01 45.86
N VAL A 417 3.35 -12.33 45.71
CA VAL A 417 4.42 -13.23 45.21
C VAL A 417 4.26 -13.60 43.73
N CYS A 418 5.33 -14.10 43.10
CA CYS A 418 5.36 -14.51 41.68
C CYS A 418 5.86 -15.95 41.47
N ASP A 419 5.66 -16.84 42.45
CA ASP A 419 6.14 -18.22 42.41
C ASP A 419 5.48 -19.05 41.28
N ASN A 420 4.33 -18.58 40.80
CA ASN A 420 3.58 -19.14 39.67
C ASN A 420 3.34 -18.05 38.59
N PHE A 421 3.28 -18.47 37.33
CA PHE A 421 2.94 -17.66 36.17
C PHE A 421 1.72 -18.26 35.43
N PRO A 422 0.49 -18.07 35.95
CA PRO A 422 -0.70 -18.68 35.36
C PRO A 422 -1.18 -17.98 34.08
N LYS A 423 -0.76 -16.72 33.84
CA LYS A 423 -0.94 -16.01 32.57
C LYS A 423 0.12 -16.49 31.55
N PRO A 424 -0.21 -16.75 30.27
CA PRO A 424 0.74 -17.29 29.29
C PRO A 424 1.94 -16.37 29.09
N GLN A 425 3.15 -16.94 29.10
CA GLN A 425 4.41 -16.25 28.79
C GLN A 425 4.97 -16.76 27.46
N ILE A 426 5.01 -15.90 26.44
CA ILE A 426 5.60 -16.27 25.14
C ILE A 426 7.12 -16.38 25.27
N ARG A 427 7.67 -17.51 24.81
CA ARG A 427 9.10 -17.88 24.84
C ARG A 427 9.74 -17.85 23.45
N VAL A 428 8.97 -18.22 22.42
CA VAL A 428 9.37 -18.14 21.01
C VAL A 428 8.41 -17.19 20.30
N HIS A 429 8.96 -16.16 19.66
CA HIS A 429 8.23 -15.23 18.82
C HIS A 429 8.42 -15.59 17.34
N PRO A 430 7.49 -15.25 16.44
CA PRO A 430 7.69 -15.42 15.00
C PRO A 430 8.84 -14.54 14.51
N GLU A 431 9.60 -15.07 13.56
CA GLU A 431 10.73 -14.36 12.93
C GLU A 431 10.26 -13.51 11.74
N THR A 432 10.99 -12.44 11.45
CA THR A 432 10.75 -11.60 10.27
C THR A 432 11.33 -12.27 9.03
N THR A 433 10.49 -12.54 8.04
CA THR A 433 10.80 -13.40 6.89
C THR A 433 10.70 -12.62 5.58
N VAL A 434 11.63 -12.91 4.67
CA VAL A 434 11.56 -12.50 3.26
C VAL A 434 11.32 -13.76 2.43
N ALA A 435 10.24 -13.79 1.67
CA ALA A 435 9.80 -14.94 0.89
C ALA A 435 9.79 -14.61 -0.61
N LEU A 436 9.88 -15.65 -1.45
CA LEU A 436 9.63 -15.51 -2.88
C LEU A 436 8.15 -15.78 -3.17
N ARG A 437 7.56 -15.02 -4.08
CA ARG A 437 6.19 -15.22 -4.56
C ARG A 437 6.00 -16.68 -5.04
N GLY A 438 4.96 -17.34 -4.55
CA GLY A 438 4.64 -18.75 -4.82
C GLY A 438 5.33 -19.77 -3.90
N THR A 439 6.17 -19.34 -2.94
CA THR A 439 6.73 -20.24 -1.92
C THR A 439 5.79 -20.43 -0.73
N ASN A 440 6.05 -21.46 0.09
CA ASN A 440 5.34 -21.67 1.35
C ASN A 440 6.19 -21.11 2.51
N VAL A 441 5.55 -20.45 3.46
CA VAL A 441 6.18 -19.84 4.65
C VAL A 441 5.49 -20.37 5.90
N THR A 442 6.25 -20.62 6.97
CA THR A 442 5.71 -20.94 8.28
C THR A 442 6.17 -19.93 9.33
N LEU A 443 5.27 -19.56 10.24
CA LEU A 443 5.58 -18.66 11.36
C LEU A 443 5.30 -19.40 12.67
N LEU A 444 6.31 -19.45 13.53
CA LEU A 444 6.31 -20.21 14.78
C LEU A 444 6.07 -19.29 15.99
N CYS A 445 5.31 -19.78 16.97
CA CYS A 445 5.11 -19.12 18.25
C CYS A 445 4.97 -20.15 19.37
N THR A 446 5.64 -19.98 20.50
CA THR A 446 5.56 -20.88 21.66
C THR A 446 5.39 -20.09 22.94
N ALA A 447 4.43 -20.49 23.78
CA ALA A 447 4.20 -19.94 25.11
C ALA A 447 4.21 -21.03 26.19
N VAL A 448 4.39 -20.60 27.44
CA VAL A 448 4.32 -21.46 28.62
C VAL A 448 3.40 -20.88 29.69
N SER A 449 2.75 -21.75 30.46
CA SER A 449 1.88 -21.42 31.59
C SER A 449 2.22 -22.34 32.76
N SER A 450 2.22 -21.84 34.00
CA SER A 450 2.29 -22.68 35.21
C SER A 450 0.90 -23.14 35.70
N SER A 451 -0.15 -22.85 34.95
CA SER A 451 -1.48 -23.44 35.12
C SER A 451 -1.84 -24.35 33.93
N ASP A 452 -2.56 -25.41 34.27
CA ASP A 452 -3.33 -26.33 33.45
C ASP A 452 -4.43 -25.68 32.58
N SER A 453 -4.78 -24.41 32.83
CA SER A 453 -5.80 -23.65 32.10
C SER A 453 -5.54 -23.70 30.57
N PRO A 454 -6.51 -24.19 29.77
CA PRO A 454 -6.30 -24.45 28.36
C PRO A 454 -5.98 -23.15 27.61
N MET A 455 -4.83 -23.15 26.93
CA MET A 455 -4.43 -22.07 26.05
C MET A 455 -5.12 -22.18 24.69
N ALA A 456 -5.77 -21.10 24.28
CA ALA A 456 -6.24 -20.86 22.93
C ALA A 456 -5.28 -19.89 22.21
N THR A 457 -5.11 -20.09 20.91
CA THR A 457 -4.20 -19.31 20.07
C THR A 457 -4.97 -18.60 18.96
N ALA A 458 -4.48 -17.42 18.57
CA ALA A 458 -4.98 -16.69 17.42
C ALA A 458 -3.82 -15.97 16.73
N TRP A 459 -3.83 -15.93 15.40
CA TRP A 459 -2.88 -15.16 14.62
C TRP A 459 -3.56 -13.89 14.09
N ARG A 460 -2.79 -12.82 13.93
CA ARG A 460 -3.24 -11.56 13.32
C ARG A 460 -2.22 -11.06 12.31
N LYS A 461 -2.70 -10.38 11.27
CA LYS A 461 -1.91 -9.72 10.23
C LYS A 461 -2.33 -8.26 10.16
N ASP A 462 -1.38 -7.33 10.22
CA ASP A 462 -1.62 -5.87 10.15
C ASP A 462 -2.74 -5.42 11.10
N SER A 463 -2.69 -5.97 12.31
CA SER A 463 -3.65 -5.80 13.41
C SER A 463 -5.04 -6.44 13.24
N GLU A 464 -5.43 -7.03 12.09
CA GLU A 464 -6.66 -7.83 11.92
C GLU A 464 -6.44 -9.32 12.22
N VAL A 465 -7.40 -9.96 12.90
CA VAL A 465 -7.32 -11.39 13.30
C VAL A 465 -7.63 -12.31 12.12
N LEU A 466 -6.83 -13.37 11.96
CA LEU A 466 -6.97 -14.38 10.92
C LEU A 466 -7.83 -15.54 11.46
N TYR A 467 -9.12 -15.54 11.14
CA TYR A 467 -10.05 -16.58 11.61
C TYR A 467 -9.94 -17.90 10.84
N ASP A 468 -9.77 -17.82 9.52
CA ASP A 468 -9.75 -18.98 8.60
C ASP A 468 -8.32 -19.39 8.17
N ALA A 469 -7.33 -19.17 9.05
CA ALA A 469 -5.93 -19.48 8.74
C ALA A 469 -5.58 -20.96 8.99
N GLU A 470 -4.69 -21.51 8.16
CA GLU A 470 -4.13 -22.85 8.36
C GLU A 470 -3.12 -22.84 9.51
N VAL A 471 -3.56 -23.27 10.69
CA VAL A 471 -2.80 -23.22 11.95
C VAL A 471 -2.71 -24.61 12.58
N GLU A 472 -1.50 -25.08 12.83
CA GLU A 472 -1.24 -26.27 13.66
C GLU A 472 -0.94 -25.84 15.11
N ASN A 473 -1.43 -26.62 16.07
CA ASN A 473 -1.26 -26.36 17.50
C ASN A 473 -0.78 -27.62 18.24
N PHE A 474 0.23 -27.47 19.09
CA PHE A 474 0.90 -28.55 19.81
C PHE A 474 1.02 -28.20 21.29
N ALA A 475 0.55 -29.08 22.18
CA ALA A 475 0.62 -28.89 23.63
C ALA A 475 1.51 -29.97 24.29
N ARG A 476 2.33 -29.59 25.27
CA ARG A 476 3.27 -30.47 25.97
C ARG A 476 3.42 -30.08 27.43
N TYR A 477 3.33 -31.04 28.34
CA TYR A 477 3.70 -30.83 29.74
C TYR A 477 5.19 -31.10 29.93
N GLN A 478 5.91 -30.17 30.57
CA GLN A 478 7.31 -30.36 30.94
C GLN A 478 7.43 -30.95 32.35
N GLN A 479 7.84 -32.21 32.47
CA GLN A 479 7.83 -32.96 33.74
C GLN A 479 9.00 -32.65 34.70
N GLN A 480 9.57 -31.44 34.65
CA GLN A 480 10.71 -31.06 35.51
C GLN A 480 10.35 -29.86 36.40
N SER A 481 10.26 -30.12 37.71
CA SER A 481 10.04 -29.14 38.80
C SER A 481 8.73 -28.34 38.83
N GLY A 482 7.75 -28.64 37.98
CA GLY A 482 6.37 -28.13 38.05
C GLY A 482 5.60 -28.50 36.79
N GLU A 483 4.27 -28.54 36.82
CA GLU A 483 3.46 -28.84 35.63
C GLU A 483 3.33 -27.62 34.71
N VAL A 484 4.45 -27.26 34.08
CA VAL A 484 4.48 -26.19 33.07
C VAL A 484 3.90 -26.74 31.77
N LEU A 485 2.77 -26.16 31.36
CA LEU A 485 2.14 -26.41 30.06
C LEU A 485 2.81 -25.52 29.01
N GLU A 486 3.53 -26.15 28.09
CA GLU A 486 4.11 -25.54 26.88
C GLU A 486 3.12 -25.69 25.73
N TYR A 487 2.86 -24.62 24.99
CA TYR A 487 1.92 -24.58 23.88
C TYR A 487 2.54 -23.86 22.69
N THR A 488 2.64 -24.55 21.56
CA THR A 488 3.23 -24.07 20.31
C THR A 488 2.15 -23.97 19.26
N THR A 489 2.15 -22.87 18.50
CA THR A 489 1.29 -22.64 17.34
C THR A 489 2.15 -22.32 16.12
N VAL A 490 1.78 -22.90 14.97
CA VAL A 490 2.45 -22.72 13.69
C VAL A 490 1.41 -22.24 12.69
N LEU A 491 1.58 -21.02 12.20
CA LEU A 491 0.81 -20.50 11.06
C LEU A 491 1.49 -20.92 9.77
N HIS A 492 0.76 -21.59 8.89
CA HIS A 492 1.20 -21.95 7.54
C HIS A 492 0.60 -21.00 6.51
N LEU A 493 1.45 -20.51 5.60
CA LEU A 493 1.07 -19.65 4.48
C LEU A 493 1.52 -20.34 3.19
N PHE A 494 0.58 -20.78 2.37
CA PHE A 494 0.84 -21.55 1.16
C PHE A 494 0.78 -20.68 -0.09
N ASN A 495 1.71 -20.88 -1.05
CA ASN A 495 1.77 -20.16 -2.32
C ASN A 495 1.73 -18.62 -2.14
N VAL A 496 2.57 -18.12 -1.24
CA VAL A 496 2.61 -16.75 -0.73
C VAL A 496 2.66 -15.70 -1.84
N ASN A 497 1.86 -14.63 -1.68
CA ASN A 497 1.69 -13.57 -2.66
C ASN A 497 1.67 -12.17 -2.00
N PHE A 498 1.60 -11.10 -2.80
CA PHE A 498 1.69 -9.73 -2.26
C PHE A 498 0.57 -9.36 -1.27
N THR A 499 -0.61 -10.00 -1.29
CA THR A 499 -1.63 -9.76 -0.24
C THR A 499 -1.21 -10.27 1.14
N ASP A 500 -0.23 -11.16 1.18
CA ASP A 500 0.32 -11.75 2.40
C ASP A 500 1.45 -10.88 2.99
N GLU A 501 1.95 -9.86 2.28
CA GLU A 501 2.87 -8.88 2.89
C GLU A 501 2.22 -8.18 4.08
N GLY A 502 2.86 -8.20 5.25
CA GLY A 502 2.28 -7.63 6.46
C GLY A 502 3.06 -7.89 7.73
N LYS A 503 2.56 -7.35 8.84
CA LYS A 503 3.05 -7.59 10.21
C LYS A 503 2.20 -8.68 10.88
N TYR A 504 2.74 -9.89 10.96
CA TYR A 504 2.13 -11.03 11.63
C TYR A 504 2.45 -11.03 13.13
N GLN A 505 1.49 -11.47 13.94
CA GLN A 505 1.64 -11.55 15.38
C GLN A 505 0.79 -12.71 15.93
N CYS A 506 1.35 -13.43 16.89
CA CYS A 506 0.71 -14.52 17.62
C CYS A 506 0.12 -13.98 18.93
N ILE A 507 -1.10 -14.39 19.24
CA ILE A 507 -1.77 -14.16 20.52
C ILE A 507 -1.97 -15.51 21.20
N VAL A 508 -1.60 -15.63 22.48
CA VAL A 508 -1.90 -16.80 23.30
C VAL A 508 -2.70 -16.38 24.52
N THR A 509 -3.85 -17.02 24.74
CA THR A 509 -4.84 -16.64 25.75
C THR A 509 -5.27 -17.85 26.57
N ASN A 510 -5.34 -17.74 27.89
CA ASN A 510 -6.09 -18.66 28.75
C ASN A 510 -7.04 -17.86 29.67
N HIS A 511 -7.63 -18.48 30.70
CA HIS A 511 -8.55 -17.75 31.59
C HIS A 511 -7.88 -16.71 32.52
N PHE A 512 -6.54 -16.64 32.55
CA PHE A 512 -5.76 -15.63 33.29
C PHE A 512 -5.35 -14.44 32.39
N GLY A 513 -5.72 -14.46 31.11
CA GLY A 513 -5.55 -13.35 30.18
C GLY A 513 -4.77 -13.70 28.90
N SER A 514 -4.55 -12.68 28.09
CA SER A 514 -3.89 -12.74 26.78
C SER A 514 -2.43 -12.27 26.85
N ASN A 515 -1.56 -12.82 26.01
CA ASN A 515 -0.21 -12.32 25.77
C ASN A 515 0.11 -12.35 24.27
N TYR A 516 0.99 -11.45 23.83
CA TYR A 516 1.18 -11.10 22.41
C TYR A 516 2.65 -11.22 22.02
N SER A 517 2.94 -11.78 20.85
CA SER A 517 4.30 -11.93 20.36
C SER A 517 4.88 -10.60 19.86
N ASN A 518 6.18 -10.57 19.56
CA ASN A 518 6.71 -9.53 18.67
C ASN A 518 5.98 -9.58 17.31
N LYS A 519 5.81 -8.41 16.68
CA LYS A 519 5.25 -8.29 15.32
C LYS A 519 6.33 -8.66 14.29
N ALA A 520 6.21 -9.80 13.63
CA ALA A 520 7.08 -10.27 12.56
C ALA A 520 6.66 -9.69 11.20
N LYS A 521 7.57 -9.12 10.42
CA LYS A 521 7.24 -8.69 9.05
C LYS A 521 7.41 -9.86 8.08
N LEU A 522 6.40 -10.15 7.25
CA LEU A 522 6.55 -10.87 6.01
C LEU A 522 6.74 -9.87 4.86
N THR A 523 7.78 -10.07 4.06
CA THR A 523 8.04 -9.33 2.81
C THR A 523 8.06 -10.31 1.65
N VAL A 524 7.38 -9.99 0.55
CA VAL A 524 7.22 -10.90 -0.59
C VAL A 524 7.90 -10.29 -1.82
N ASN A 525 8.96 -10.96 -2.23
CA ASN A 525 9.76 -10.58 -3.39
C ASN A 525 9.38 -11.45 -4.60
N GLU A 526 9.60 -10.90 -5.78
CA GLU A 526 9.45 -11.59 -7.06
C GLU A 526 10.78 -11.50 -7.82
N LEU A 527 11.28 -12.67 -8.26
CA LEU A 527 12.48 -12.77 -9.08
C LEU A 527 12.32 -11.95 -10.37
N PRO A 528 13.39 -11.35 -10.91
CA PRO A 528 13.24 -10.58 -12.13
C PRO A 528 12.78 -11.44 -13.31
N SER A 529 12.05 -10.83 -14.25
CA SER A 529 11.52 -11.44 -15.46
C SER A 529 11.85 -10.54 -16.65
N PHE A 530 12.42 -11.07 -17.74
CA PHE A 530 12.75 -10.26 -18.92
C PHE A 530 11.50 -9.95 -19.75
N LEU A 531 11.10 -8.68 -19.77
CA LEU A 531 10.12 -8.14 -20.70
C LEU A 531 10.74 -7.92 -22.10
N LYS A 532 12.03 -7.59 -22.15
CA LYS A 532 12.85 -7.49 -23.37
C LYS A 532 14.26 -7.97 -23.08
N THR A 533 14.82 -8.77 -23.98
CA THR A 533 16.25 -9.09 -24.01
C THR A 533 16.92 -8.39 -25.21
N PRO A 534 18.22 -8.07 -25.13
CA PRO A 534 18.94 -7.57 -26.28
C PRO A 534 19.02 -8.63 -27.39
N MET A 535 19.21 -8.17 -28.63
CA MET A 535 19.31 -9.03 -29.82
C MET A 535 20.58 -8.68 -30.60
N ASP A 536 21.16 -9.68 -31.29
CA ASP A 536 22.36 -9.49 -32.13
C ASP A 536 22.16 -8.35 -33.14
N LEU A 537 23.11 -7.42 -33.19
CA LEU A 537 23.02 -6.21 -34.01
C LEU A 537 24.24 -6.09 -34.92
N THR A 538 24.00 -6.04 -36.23
CA THR A 538 25.03 -5.74 -37.23
C THR A 538 24.83 -4.34 -37.79
N ILE A 539 25.83 -3.47 -37.66
CA ILE A 539 25.71 -2.04 -38.00
C ILE A 539 26.98 -1.47 -38.63
N ARG A 540 26.85 -0.38 -39.40
CA ARG A 540 27.99 0.34 -40.00
C ARG A 540 28.67 1.27 -38.99
N THR A 541 29.98 1.46 -39.12
CA THR A 541 30.74 2.53 -38.46
C THR A 541 30.09 3.90 -38.64
N GLY A 542 30.12 4.72 -37.59
CA GLY A 542 29.50 6.05 -37.55
C GLY A 542 27.99 6.07 -37.27
N ALA A 543 27.30 4.93 -37.36
CA ALA A 543 25.88 4.84 -37.00
C ALA A 543 25.65 4.83 -35.48
N MET A 544 24.39 4.71 -35.05
CA MET A 544 23.99 4.53 -33.66
C MET A 544 23.51 3.11 -33.41
N ALA A 545 24.20 2.35 -32.55
CA ALA A 545 23.71 1.06 -32.07
C ALA A 545 22.69 1.26 -30.95
N ARG A 546 21.60 0.49 -30.95
CA ARG A 546 20.56 0.46 -29.91
C ARG A 546 20.33 -0.99 -29.49
N LEU A 547 20.45 -1.27 -28.20
CA LEU A 547 20.08 -2.54 -27.58
C LEU A 547 19.01 -2.26 -26.53
N GLU A 548 17.95 -3.06 -26.50
CA GLU A 548 16.88 -2.94 -25.52
C GLU A 548 17.01 -4.04 -24.46
N CYS A 549 16.80 -3.70 -23.19
CA CYS A 549 16.74 -4.68 -22.11
C CYS A 549 15.84 -4.17 -21.00
N ALA A 550 14.71 -4.84 -20.81
CA ALA A 550 13.64 -4.48 -19.89
C ALA A 550 13.36 -5.66 -18.97
N ALA A 551 13.18 -5.43 -17.68
CA ALA A 551 12.79 -6.47 -16.75
C ALA A 551 11.79 -5.98 -15.69
N GLU A 552 10.82 -6.81 -15.38
CA GLU A 552 9.90 -6.66 -14.24
C GLU A 552 10.41 -7.47 -13.03
N GLY A 553 9.80 -7.27 -11.86
CA GLY A 553 10.14 -7.97 -10.61
C GLY A 553 9.79 -7.13 -9.38
N HIS A 554 9.84 -7.73 -8.18
CA HIS A 554 9.54 -7.03 -6.93
C HIS A 554 10.63 -7.26 -5.86
N PRO A 555 11.30 -6.22 -5.33
CA PRO A 555 11.33 -4.85 -5.85
C PRO A 555 11.80 -4.76 -7.32
N PRO A 556 11.52 -3.64 -8.03
CA PRO A 556 11.92 -3.48 -9.42
C PRO A 556 13.42 -3.74 -9.65
N PRO A 557 13.79 -4.51 -10.70
CA PRO A 557 15.19 -4.85 -10.94
C PRO A 557 15.99 -3.67 -11.48
N GLN A 558 17.22 -3.52 -10.98
CA GLN A 558 18.21 -2.65 -11.58
C GLN A 558 18.77 -3.31 -12.84
N ILE A 559 18.65 -2.63 -13.97
CA ILE A 559 19.32 -2.99 -15.22
C ILE A 559 20.77 -2.50 -15.19
N SER A 560 21.70 -3.36 -15.60
CA SER A 560 23.12 -3.05 -15.75
C SER A 560 23.70 -3.78 -16.97
N TRP A 561 24.83 -3.30 -17.49
CA TRP A 561 25.44 -3.82 -18.71
C TRP A 561 26.92 -4.15 -18.52
N GLN A 562 27.39 -5.18 -19.21
CA GLN A 562 28.80 -5.53 -19.41
C GLN A 562 29.11 -5.66 -20.90
N LYS A 563 30.38 -5.48 -21.27
CA LYS A 563 30.95 -5.81 -22.58
C LYS A 563 32.03 -6.86 -22.39
N ASP A 564 31.94 -7.97 -23.12
CA ASP A 564 32.90 -9.09 -23.10
C ASP A 564 33.20 -9.64 -21.68
N GLY A 565 32.20 -9.61 -20.80
CA GLY A 565 32.31 -10.03 -19.39
C GLY A 565 32.93 -9.00 -18.44
N GLY A 566 33.23 -7.79 -18.92
CA GLY A 566 33.79 -6.68 -18.14
C GLY A 566 32.93 -5.40 -18.17
N THR A 567 33.31 -4.41 -17.36
CA THR A 567 32.64 -3.10 -17.27
C THR A 567 33.37 -1.98 -18.02
N ASP A 568 34.39 -2.32 -18.82
CA ASP A 568 35.16 -1.36 -19.62
C ASP A 568 34.57 -1.23 -21.03
N PHE A 569 34.01 -0.05 -21.31
CA PHE A 569 33.39 0.27 -22.59
C PHE A 569 34.20 1.38 -23.29
N PRO A 570 34.79 1.13 -24.48
CA PRO A 570 35.47 2.17 -25.26
C PRO A 570 34.57 3.39 -25.52
N ALA A 571 33.31 3.15 -25.89
CA ALA A 571 32.28 4.17 -26.03
C ALA A 571 32.00 4.99 -24.75
N ALA A 572 32.19 4.46 -23.54
CA ALA A 572 31.99 5.23 -22.30
C ALA A 572 33.13 6.24 -22.09
N ARG A 573 34.38 5.84 -22.35
CA ARG A 573 35.57 6.72 -22.27
C ARG A 573 35.42 7.95 -23.15
N GLU A 574 34.80 7.78 -24.32
CA GLU A 574 34.54 8.85 -25.30
C GLU A 574 33.18 9.53 -25.14
N ARG A 575 32.39 9.20 -24.10
CA ARG A 575 31.02 9.72 -23.87
C ARG A 575 30.05 9.49 -25.04
N ARG A 576 30.25 8.41 -25.80
CA ARG A 576 29.38 7.91 -26.88
C ARG A 576 28.34 6.91 -26.40
N MET A 577 28.57 6.29 -25.25
CA MET A 577 27.66 5.34 -24.59
C MET A 577 26.66 6.08 -23.71
N HIS A 578 25.38 5.72 -23.86
CA HIS A 578 24.28 6.26 -23.07
C HIS A 578 23.37 5.10 -22.61
N VAL A 579 22.84 5.23 -21.39
CA VAL A 579 21.82 4.36 -20.82
C VAL A 579 20.61 5.24 -20.49
N MET A 580 19.42 4.83 -20.90
CA MET A 580 18.16 5.50 -20.58
C MET A 580 17.31 4.56 -19.71
N PRO A 581 17.32 4.73 -18.37
CA PRO A 581 16.62 3.82 -17.46
C PRO A 581 15.10 3.81 -17.60
N GLU A 582 14.51 4.90 -18.11
CA GLU A 582 13.05 5.02 -18.30
C GLU A 582 12.56 4.44 -19.65
N ASP A 583 13.47 4.20 -20.60
CA ASP A 583 13.16 3.66 -21.94
C ASP A 583 13.59 2.19 -22.12
N ASP A 584 14.18 1.56 -21.09
CA ASP A 584 14.81 0.22 -21.13
C ASP A 584 15.92 0.09 -22.21
N VAL A 585 16.66 1.17 -22.47
CA VAL A 585 17.54 1.26 -23.66
C VAL A 585 18.98 1.59 -23.34
N PHE A 586 19.87 0.85 -24.00
CA PHE A 586 21.29 1.12 -24.13
C PHE A 586 21.59 1.57 -25.56
N PHE A 587 22.35 2.66 -25.74
CA PHE A 587 22.81 3.06 -27.08
C PHE A 587 24.25 3.55 -27.11
N ILE A 588 24.90 3.32 -28.26
CA ILE A 588 26.23 3.83 -28.58
C ILE A 588 26.09 4.69 -29.83
N ALA A 589 26.36 5.99 -29.71
CA ALA A 589 26.47 6.91 -30.83
C ALA A 589 27.82 6.75 -31.55
N ASN A 590 27.87 7.05 -32.85
CA ASN A 590 29.10 7.06 -33.65
C ASN A 590 29.94 5.78 -33.44
N VAL A 591 29.33 4.63 -33.70
CA VAL A 591 29.91 3.30 -33.43
C VAL A 591 31.23 3.10 -34.18
N LYS A 592 32.22 2.53 -33.49
CA LYS A 592 33.55 2.20 -34.02
C LYS A 592 33.83 0.71 -33.97
N MET A 593 34.85 0.26 -34.69
CA MET A 593 35.32 -1.13 -34.68
C MET A 593 35.71 -1.65 -33.28
N GLU A 594 36.19 -0.77 -32.39
CA GLU A 594 36.52 -1.11 -30.99
C GLU A 594 35.28 -1.38 -30.11
N ASP A 595 34.09 -0.94 -30.52
CA ASP A 595 32.84 -1.23 -29.80
C ASP A 595 32.31 -2.65 -30.11
N MET A 596 32.88 -3.36 -31.10
CA MET A 596 32.51 -4.75 -31.42
C MET A 596 32.73 -5.68 -30.21
N GLY A 597 31.75 -6.54 -29.89
CA GLY A 597 31.84 -7.47 -28.76
C GLY A 597 30.48 -8.05 -28.34
N ILE A 598 30.49 -8.84 -27.26
CA ILE A 598 29.29 -9.39 -26.63
C ILE A 598 28.83 -8.43 -25.53
N TYR A 599 27.60 -7.95 -25.63
CA TYR A 599 26.94 -7.09 -24.66
C TYR A 599 25.99 -7.92 -23.80
N SER A 600 26.29 -8.00 -22.51
CA SER A 600 25.49 -8.70 -21.51
C SER A 600 24.67 -7.70 -20.72
N CYS A 601 23.35 -7.75 -20.87
CA CYS A 601 22.44 -7.10 -19.93
C CYS A 601 22.27 -8.01 -18.70
N MET A 602 22.21 -7.41 -17.51
CA MET A 602 21.89 -8.08 -16.25
C MET A 602 20.77 -7.31 -15.54
N ALA A 603 19.71 -8.02 -15.18
CA ALA A 603 18.61 -7.51 -14.36
C ALA A 603 18.72 -8.12 -12.96
N GLN A 604 18.81 -7.28 -11.92
CA GLN A 604 19.04 -7.75 -10.55
C GLN A 604 18.19 -6.99 -9.52
N ASN A 605 17.58 -7.73 -8.59
CA ASN A 605 16.97 -7.18 -7.37
C ASN A 605 17.43 -7.99 -6.14
N ILE A 606 16.81 -7.77 -4.98
CA ILE A 606 17.11 -8.51 -3.74
C ILE A 606 16.58 -9.95 -3.71
N ALA A 607 15.79 -10.37 -4.70
CA ALA A 607 15.32 -11.75 -4.88
C ALA A 607 16.34 -12.61 -5.64
N GLY A 608 17.07 -11.99 -6.58
CA GLY A 608 18.05 -12.65 -7.44
C GLY A 608 18.37 -11.81 -8.68
N GLY A 609 18.94 -12.45 -9.70
CA GLY A 609 19.24 -11.78 -10.96
C GLY A 609 19.41 -12.74 -12.13
N LEU A 610 19.27 -12.19 -13.34
CA LEU A 610 19.32 -12.88 -14.63
C LEU A 610 20.18 -12.07 -15.60
N SER A 611 20.72 -12.73 -16.62
CA SER A 611 21.46 -12.10 -17.70
C SER A 611 21.01 -12.57 -19.08
N ALA A 612 21.15 -11.68 -20.06
CA ALA A 612 20.88 -11.95 -21.47
C ALA A 612 21.93 -11.25 -22.35
N ASN A 613 22.38 -11.93 -23.40
CA ASN A 613 23.54 -11.54 -24.20
C ASN A 613 23.13 -11.21 -25.64
N ALA A 614 23.82 -10.25 -26.25
CA ALA A 614 23.73 -9.96 -27.68
C ALA A 614 25.10 -9.55 -28.26
N THR A 615 25.32 -9.83 -29.53
CA THR A 615 26.58 -9.57 -30.24
C THR A 615 26.46 -8.29 -31.07
N LEU A 616 27.31 -7.29 -30.80
CA LEU A 616 27.44 -6.11 -31.64
C LEU A 616 28.52 -6.34 -32.69
N THR A 617 28.11 -6.49 -33.95
CA THR A 617 29.00 -6.63 -35.12
C THR A 617 29.11 -5.30 -35.87
N VAL A 618 30.33 -4.80 -36.03
CA VAL A 618 30.60 -3.52 -36.70
C VAL A 618 31.20 -3.74 -38.09
N LEU A 619 30.59 -3.10 -39.08
CA LEU A 619 30.96 -3.14 -40.49
C LEU A 619 31.49 -1.76 -40.95
N GLU A 620 32.43 -1.75 -41.88
CA GLU A 620 33.11 -0.56 -42.38
C GLU A 620 33.19 -0.61 -43.91
N THR A 621 32.92 0.51 -44.57
CA THR A 621 33.08 0.62 -46.04
C THR A 621 34.53 0.48 -46.47
N PRO A 622 34.81 0.09 -47.73
CA PRO A 622 36.17 0.03 -48.25
C PRO A 622 36.85 1.40 -48.14
N SER A 623 38.10 1.44 -47.69
CA SER A 623 38.85 2.68 -47.49
C SER A 623 40.34 2.51 -47.83
N PHE A 624 40.99 3.57 -48.30
CA PHE A 624 42.43 3.57 -48.50
C PHE A 624 43.16 3.78 -47.16
N MET A 625 43.91 2.78 -46.70
CA MET A 625 44.66 2.87 -45.43
C MET A 625 45.86 3.83 -45.49
N ARG A 626 46.27 4.23 -46.70
CA ARG A 626 47.29 5.24 -46.99
C ARG A 626 46.89 6.02 -48.24
N PRO A 627 47.33 7.27 -48.42
CA PRO A 627 47.25 7.93 -49.71
C PRO A 627 47.85 7.06 -50.82
N LEU A 628 47.27 7.14 -52.01
CA LEU A 628 47.87 6.54 -53.20
C LEU A 628 48.99 7.47 -53.70
N GLU A 629 50.17 6.92 -53.96
CA GLU A 629 51.35 7.68 -54.35
C GLU A 629 51.73 7.40 -55.81
N ASP A 630 51.86 8.47 -56.60
CA ASP A 630 52.31 8.41 -57.99
C ASP A 630 53.75 7.88 -58.09
N ARG A 631 54.00 7.01 -59.06
CA ARG A 631 55.29 6.31 -59.21
C ARG A 631 55.99 6.75 -60.47
N THR A 632 57.26 7.14 -60.33
CA THR A 632 58.17 7.32 -61.47
C THR A 632 59.27 6.27 -61.41
N VAL A 633 59.59 5.66 -62.54
CA VAL A 633 60.69 4.70 -62.72
C VAL A 633 61.46 5.02 -64.00
N THR A 634 62.67 4.51 -64.16
CA THR A 634 63.38 4.48 -65.45
C THR A 634 63.05 3.19 -66.20
N ARG A 635 63.17 3.22 -67.52
CA ARG A 635 62.85 2.08 -68.40
C ARG A 635 63.73 0.88 -68.04
N GLY A 636 63.09 -0.26 -67.74
CA GLY A 636 63.75 -1.49 -67.29
C GLY A 636 63.77 -1.70 -65.78
N GLU A 637 63.40 -0.70 -64.97
CA GLU A 637 63.17 -0.90 -63.53
C GLU A 637 61.80 -1.55 -63.26
N THR A 638 61.64 -2.10 -62.05
CA THR A 638 60.37 -2.64 -61.58
C THR A 638 59.53 -1.55 -60.93
N ALA A 639 58.33 -1.30 -61.46
CA ALA A 639 57.33 -0.46 -60.80
C ALA A 639 56.54 -1.27 -59.77
N VAL A 640 56.20 -0.65 -58.64
CA VAL A 640 55.29 -1.22 -57.62
C VAL A 640 54.24 -0.17 -57.30
N LEU A 641 52.98 -0.51 -57.56
CA LEU A 641 51.82 0.34 -57.30
C LEU A 641 51.07 -0.24 -56.10
N GLN A 642 50.87 0.57 -55.05
CA GLN A 642 50.37 0.11 -53.75
C GLN A 642 48.96 0.65 -53.48
N CYS A 643 48.02 -0.25 -53.20
CA CYS A 643 46.63 0.02 -52.83
C CYS A 643 46.28 -0.78 -51.57
N ILE A 644 46.71 -0.31 -50.39
CA ILE A 644 46.35 -0.95 -49.12
C ILE A 644 44.90 -0.58 -48.76
N ALA A 645 44.03 -1.58 -48.64
CA ALA A 645 42.61 -1.41 -48.41
C ALA A 645 42.18 -1.84 -47.00
N GLY A 646 41.46 -0.97 -46.31
CA GLY A 646 40.71 -1.26 -45.08
C GLY A 646 39.22 -1.49 -45.36
N GLY A 647 38.48 -1.91 -44.33
CA GLY A 647 37.04 -2.17 -44.39
C GLY A 647 36.63 -3.50 -43.73
N SER A 648 35.36 -3.59 -43.32
CA SER A 648 34.75 -4.75 -42.65
C SER A 648 33.38 -5.05 -43.29
N PRO A 649 33.18 -6.20 -43.97
CA PRO A 649 34.17 -7.25 -44.24
C PRO A 649 35.32 -6.75 -45.14
N ALA A 650 36.45 -7.45 -45.10
CA ALA A 650 37.63 -7.10 -45.89
C ALA A 650 37.29 -7.00 -47.40
N PRO A 651 37.66 -5.90 -48.09
CA PRO A 651 37.27 -5.68 -49.48
C PRO A 651 38.06 -6.54 -50.47
N ARG A 652 37.44 -6.81 -51.61
CA ARG A 652 38.05 -7.44 -52.79
C ARG A 652 38.61 -6.34 -53.70
N LEU A 653 39.81 -6.52 -54.22
CA LEU A 653 40.48 -5.53 -55.08
C LEU A 653 40.60 -5.99 -56.53
N ASN A 654 40.40 -5.03 -57.44
CA ASN A 654 40.59 -5.15 -58.88
C ASN A 654 41.32 -3.91 -59.42
N TRP A 655 42.06 -4.06 -60.53
CA TRP A 655 42.83 -2.98 -61.14
C TRP A 655 42.41 -2.73 -62.60
N THR A 656 42.38 -1.46 -63.00
CA THR A 656 42.16 -1.00 -64.38
C THR A 656 43.28 -0.03 -64.81
N LYS A 657 43.54 0.11 -66.11
CA LYS A 657 44.54 1.03 -66.67
C LYS A 657 43.90 1.93 -67.72
N ASP A 658 44.17 3.23 -67.64
CA ASP A 658 43.66 4.26 -68.56
C ASP A 658 42.13 4.18 -68.73
N ASP A 659 41.45 3.97 -67.59
CA ASP A 659 40.00 3.74 -67.42
C ASP A 659 39.41 2.52 -68.16
N GLY A 660 40.24 1.69 -68.81
CA GLY A 660 39.89 0.38 -69.39
C GLY A 660 40.38 -0.83 -68.57
N PRO A 661 39.98 -2.06 -68.92
CA PRO A 661 40.44 -3.27 -68.24
C PRO A 661 41.97 -3.41 -68.32
N LEU A 662 42.62 -3.71 -67.19
CA LEU A 662 44.07 -3.93 -67.16
C LEU A 662 44.41 -5.19 -67.96
N THR A 663 45.16 -5.01 -69.05
CA THR A 663 45.66 -6.12 -69.88
C THR A 663 46.87 -6.74 -69.20
N VAL A 664 46.63 -7.74 -68.33
CA VAL A 664 47.67 -8.45 -67.58
C VAL A 664 48.57 -9.23 -68.54
N THR A 665 49.89 -9.02 -68.42
CA THR A 665 50.93 -9.76 -69.15
C THR A 665 51.84 -10.51 -68.17
N GLU A 666 52.77 -11.34 -68.66
CA GLU A 666 53.78 -12.02 -67.83
C GLU A 666 54.70 -11.05 -67.05
N ARG A 667 54.70 -9.75 -67.39
CA ARG A 667 55.41 -8.69 -66.65
C ARG A 667 54.63 -8.19 -65.42
N HIS A 668 53.34 -8.51 -65.30
CA HIS A 668 52.43 -8.02 -64.26
C HIS A 668 52.19 -9.08 -63.16
N PHE A 669 52.52 -8.77 -61.91
CA PHE A 669 52.33 -9.64 -60.75
C PHE A 669 51.45 -8.97 -59.69
N PHE A 670 50.48 -9.72 -59.15
CA PHE A 670 49.63 -9.27 -58.05
C PHE A 670 50.07 -9.93 -56.74
N ALA A 671 50.23 -9.14 -55.68
CA ALA A 671 50.58 -9.64 -54.35
C ALA A 671 49.67 -9.04 -53.26
N ALA A 672 49.71 -9.63 -52.06
CA ALA A 672 48.91 -9.24 -50.89
C ALA A 672 47.41 -9.07 -51.21
N ALA A 673 46.75 -10.13 -51.72
CA ALA A 673 45.34 -10.10 -52.12
C ALA A 673 44.97 -8.94 -53.07
N ASN A 674 45.81 -8.76 -54.10
CA ASN A 674 45.75 -7.68 -55.10
C ASN A 674 45.99 -6.25 -54.56
N GLN A 675 46.45 -6.08 -53.31
CA GLN A 675 46.84 -4.75 -52.77
C GLN A 675 48.15 -4.22 -53.35
N LEU A 676 48.97 -5.07 -53.98
CA LEU A 676 50.16 -4.68 -54.72
C LEU A 676 50.02 -5.12 -56.18
N LEU A 677 50.24 -4.19 -57.10
CA LEU A 677 50.47 -4.45 -58.51
C LEU A 677 51.93 -4.13 -58.84
N ILE A 678 52.67 -5.16 -59.24
CA ILE A 678 54.10 -5.10 -59.57
C ILE A 678 54.26 -5.26 -61.08
N ILE A 679 55.02 -4.39 -61.72
CA ILE A 679 55.30 -4.42 -63.16
C ILE A 679 56.81 -4.48 -63.33
N VAL A 680 57.32 -5.62 -63.81
CA VAL A 680 58.74 -5.88 -64.04
C VAL A 680 59.13 -5.44 -65.45
N ASP A 681 60.36 -4.93 -65.63
CA ASP A 681 60.85 -4.38 -66.91
C ASP A 681 59.88 -3.33 -67.48
N ALA A 682 59.75 -2.20 -66.76
CA ALA A 682 58.79 -1.16 -67.10
C ALA A 682 59.10 -0.52 -68.46
N GLY A 683 58.16 -0.67 -69.40
CA GLY A 683 58.17 -0.07 -70.73
C GLY A 683 57.44 1.28 -70.79
N LEU A 684 57.59 2.00 -71.90
CA LEU A 684 56.90 3.28 -72.09
C LEU A 684 55.38 3.10 -72.27
N GLU A 685 54.94 1.89 -72.64
CA GLU A 685 53.54 1.49 -72.75
C GLU A 685 52.86 1.23 -71.38
N ASP A 686 53.65 0.95 -70.34
CA ASP A 686 53.13 0.80 -68.97
C ASP A 686 52.81 2.16 -68.34
N ALA A 687 53.37 3.26 -68.84
CA ALA A 687 53.02 4.59 -68.37
C ALA A 687 51.52 4.87 -68.55
N GLY A 688 50.88 5.50 -67.56
CA GLY A 688 49.42 5.73 -67.58
C GLY A 688 48.77 5.81 -66.19
N LYS A 689 47.44 5.90 -66.20
CA LYS A 689 46.57 6.03 -65.02
C LYS A 689 46.08 4.66 -64.58
N TYR A 690 46.69 4.10 -63.55
CA TYR A 690 46.20 2.89 -62.90
C TYR A 690 45.11 3.25 -61.89
N THR A 691 44.00 2.52 -61.89
CA THR A 691 42.91 2.70 -60.94
C THR A 691 42.74 1.44 -60.13
N CYS A 692 42.88 1.56 -58.81
CA CYS A 692 42.49 0.52 -57.87
C CYS A 692 41.01 0.66 -57.56
N ILE A 693 40.27 -0.44 -57.63
CA ILE A 693 38.85 -0.55 -57.33
C ILE A 693 38.70 -1.56 -56.20
N MET A 694 38.21 -1.14 -55.05
CA MET A 694 38.01 -2.00 -53.88
C MET A 694 36.53 -2.09 -53.51
N SER A 695 36.01 -3.28 -53.21
CA SER A 695 34.58 -3.47 -52.92
C SER A 695 34.30 -4.48 -51.80
N ASN A 696 33.30 -4.17 -50.96
CA ASN A 696 32.73 -5.10 -49.98
C ASN A 696 31.19 -4.99 -49.99
N THR A 697 30.52 -5.64 -49.03
CA THR A 697 29.04 -5.64 -48.94
C THR A 697 28.41 -4.28 -48.65
N LEU A 698 29.19 -3.26 -48.25
CA LEU A 698 28.70 -1.91 -47.97
C LEU A 698 28.98 -0.89 -49.09
N GLY A 699 29.82 -1.20 -50.07
CA GLY A 699 30.16 -0.23 -51.12
C GLY A 699 31.33 -0.59 -52.03
N THR A 700 31.74 0.38 -52.85
CA THR A 700 32.90 0.26 -53.74
C THR A 700 33.60 1.61 -53.83
N GLU A 701 34.88 1.64 -53.49
CA GLU A 701 35.73 2.82 -53.46
C GLU A 701 36.79 2.74 -54.57
N ARG A 702 37.25 3.90 -55.09
CA ARG A 702 38.17 3.97 -56.24
C ARG A 702 39.21 5.05 -56.07
N GLY A 703 40.42 4.78 -56.54
CA GLY A 703 41.54 5.72 -56.44
C GLY A 703 42.58 5.45 -57.52
N HIS A 704 43.35 6.49 -57.85
CA HIS A 704 44.24 6.50 -59.00
C HIS A 704 45.71 6.61 -58.58
N ILE A 705 46.59 6.00 -59.38
CA ILE A 705 48.05 6.13 -59.34
C ILE A 705 48.51 6.38 -60.77
N TYR A 706 49.28 7.44 -60.99
CA TYR A 706 49.96 7.68 -62.26
C TYR A 706 51.35 7.01 -62.24
N LEU A 707 51.62 6.21 -63.27
CA LEU A 707 52.93 5.62 -63.52
C LEU A 707 53.63 6.39 -64.66
N ASN A 708 54.82 6.92 -64.38
CA ASN A 708 55.70 7.59 -65.34
C ASN A 708 56.97 6.75 -65.57
N VAL A 709 57.43 6.67 -66.83
CA VAL A 709 58.63 5.88 -67.21
C VAL A 709 59.61 6.75 -68.00
N LEU A 710 60.87 6.81 -67.55
CA LEU A 710 61.93 7.69 -68.08
C LEU A 710 63.01 6.93 -68.90
N ALA A 711 63.71 7.63 -69.80
CA ALA A 711 64.80 7.06 -70.62
C ALA A 711 66.21 7.39 -70.06
N SER A 712 67.24 6.62 -70.48
CA SER A 712 68.58 6.61 -69.86
C SER A 712 69.73 7.07 -70.80
N PRO A 713 70.75 7.84 -70.32
CA PRO A 713 71.91 8.35 -71.09
C PRO A 713 73.22 7.53 -70.92
N ASN A 714 74.29 7.83 -71.69
CA ASN A 714 75.46 6.94 -71.91
C ASN A 714 76.86 7.64 -71.96
N CYS A 715 77.96 6.86 -72.06
CA CYS A 715 79.36 7.18 -71.68
C CYS A 715 80.42 7.34 -72.81
N ASP A 716 81.67 7.71 -72.43
CA ASP A 716 82.95 7.43 -73.13
C ASP A 716 84.14 7.30 -72.12
N SER A 717 85.42 7.35 -72.53
CA SER A 717 86.51 6.55 -71.93
C SER A 717 87.98 7.05 -72.12
N SER A 718 88.94 6.33 -71.50
CA SER A 718 90.42 6.38 -71.68
C SER A 718 91.18 7.58 -71.03
N GLN A 719 92.52 7.60 -70.82
CA GLN A 719 93.64 6.68 -71.16
C GLN A 719 94.41 6.17 -69.90
N SER A 720 95.72 5.83 -69.99
CA SER A 720 96.43 4.96 -69.02
C SER A 720 97.97 5.10 -68.99
N ALA A 721 98.64 4.83 -67.85
CA ALA A 721 100.12 4.76 -67.72
C ALA A 721 100.66 3.76 -66.64
N ILE A 722 100.58 2.45 -66.94
CA ILE A 722 101.52 1.33 -66.62
C ILE A 722 102.23 1.25 -65.24
N ALA A 723 101.98 0.15 -64.49
CA ALA A 723 103.02 -0.76 -63.92
C ALA A 723 102.41 -2.05 -63.29
N HIS A 724 102.67 -3.23 -63.90
CA HIS A 724 102.56 -4.64 -63.40
C HIS A 724 101.24 -5.11 -62.71
N GLU A 725 100.49 -6.12 -63.22
CA GLU A 725 100.79 -7.59 -63.33
C GLU A 725 100.56 -8.32 -61.97
N GLU A 726 99.66 -9.30 -61.80
CA GLU A 726 98.82 -10.08 -62.74
C GLU A 726 97.43 -10.50 -62.12
N ASP A 727 96.56 -11.17 -62.90
CA ASP A 727 95.10 -11.34 -62.70
C ASP A 727 94.57 -12.14 -61.47
N GLY A 728 93.32 -11.85 -61.07
CA GLY A 728 92.53 -12.66 -60.12
C GLY A 728 91.08 -12.15 -59.88
N TRP A 729 90.09 -12.73 -60.56
CA TRP A 729 88.75 -12.12 -60.76
C TRP A 729 87.67 -12.41 -59.67
N THR A 730 86.99 -11.34 -59.21
CA THR A 730 85.53 -11.28 -58.83
C THR A 730 85.03 -12.14 -57.62
N THR A 731 83.83 -11.97 -57.05
CA THR A 731 82.63 -11.14 -57.37
C THR A 731 81.93 -10.64 -56.09
N VAL A 732 81.09 -9.61 -56.22
CA VAL A 732 80.18 -9.11 -55.15
C VAL A 732 78.87 -9.93 -55.11
N GLY A 733 78.27 -10.08 -53.92
CA GLY A 733 76.92 -10.60 -53.73
C GLY A 733 76.09 -9.68 -52.82
N ILE A 734 74.84 -9.40 -53.20
CA ILE A 734 73.90 -8.52 -52.49
C ILE A 734 72.84 -9.36 -51.79
N VAL A 735 72.44 -8.97 -50.57
CA VAL A 735 71.36 -9.61 -49.80
C VAL A 735 70.13 -8.71 -49.81
N ILE A 736 68.96 -9.28 -50.12
CA ILE A 736 67.65 -8.64 -49.99
C ILE A 736 66.86 -9.41 -48.94
N ILE A 737 66.30 -8.70 -47.96
CA ILE A 737 65.42 -9.28 -46.93
C ILE A 737 64.03 -8.69 -47.14
N VAL A 738 63.02 -9.55 -47.33
CA VAL A 738 61.61 -9.16 -47.39
C VAL A 738 60.90 -9.69 -46.15
N VAL A 739 60.37 -8.79 -45.33
CA VAL A 739 59.59 -9.13 -44.13
C VAL A 739 58.12 -8.85 -44.40
N VAL A 740 57.29 -9.91 -44.40
CA VAL A 740 55.83 -9.79 -44.48
C VAL A 740 55.24 -10.11 -43.11
N CYS A 741 54.77 -9.08 -42.40
CA CYS A 741 54.09 -9.25 -41.12
C CYS A 741 52.58 -9.43 -41.33
N CYS A 742 52.10 -10.67 -41.22
CA CYS A 742 50.67 -10.96 -41.04
C CYS A 742 50.45 -11.44 -39.59
N VAL A 743 49.58 -10.75 -38.84
CA VAL A 743 49.26 -11.08 -37.44
C VAL A 743 47.90 -11.76 -37.36
N VAL A 744 47.88 -13.10 -37.38
CA VAL A 744 46.83 -13.94 -36.78
C VAL A 744 47.46 -15.24 -36.26
N GLY A 745 47.03 -15.64 -35.06
CA GLY A 745 47.13 -16.96 -34.41
C GLY A 745 48.05 -18.07 -34.94
N THR A 746 48.86 -18.61 -34.01
CA THR A 746 49.70 -19.82 -34.09
C THR A 746 51.03 -19.69 -34.86
N SER A 747 52.13 -19.94 -34.15
CA SER A 747 53.49 -19.60 -34.60
C SER A 747 54.29 -20.80 -35.09
N LEU A 748 54.70 -20.80 -36.35
CA LEU A 748 55.88 -21.52 -36.84
C LEU A 748 56.63 -20.65 -37.86
N VAL A 749 57.80 -20.13 -37.47
CA VAL A 749 58.68 -19.35 -38.34
C VAL A 749 59.85 -20.21 -38.79
N TRP A 750 59.99 -20.42 -40.10
CA TRP A 750 61.15 -21.07 -40.69
C TRP A 750 62.19 -20.01 -41.09
N VAL A 751 63.31 -19.96 -40.37
CA VAL A 751 64.47 -19.13 -40.74
C VAL A 751 65.53 -20.04 -41.38
N ILE A 752 65.71 -19.94 -42.69
CA ILE A 752 66.79 -20.63 -43.40
C ILE A 752 67.99 -19.69 -43.48
N VAL A 753 68.99 -19.93 -42.62
CA VAL A 753 70.29 -19.23 -42.68
C VAL A 753 71.29 -20.11 -43.43
N ILE A 754 71.76 -19.65 -44.59
CA ILE A 754 72.93 -20.23 -45.27
C ILE A 754 74.17 -19.44 -44.86
N TYR A 755 75.23 -20.15 -44.47
CA TYR A 755 76.40 -19.58 -43.81
C TYR A 755 77.70 -19.96 -44.52
N HIS A 756 78.65 -19.02 -44.59
CA HIS A 756 80.02 -19.31 -45.01
C HIS A 756 81.04 -18.51 -44.17
N MET A 757 81.93 -19.23 -43.50
CA MET A 757 83.10 -18.67 -42.83
C MET A 757 84.09 -18.06 -43.83
N ARG A 758 84.72 -16.94 -43.46
CA ARG A 758 86.08 -16.61 -43.92
C ARG A 758 86.90 -16.08 -42.74
N LYS A 759 87.81 -16.91 -42.23
CA LYS A 759 88.71 -16.60 -41.11
C LYS A 759 90.11 -16.28 -41.65
N LYS A 760 90.74 -15.23 -41.14
CA LYS A 760 92.20 -15.05 -41.14
C LYS A 760 92.62 -14.57 -39.75
N ASN A 761 93.66 -15.18 -39.18
CA ASN A 761 94.31 -14.68 -37.97
C ASN A 761 95.26 -13.54 -38.32
N GLU A 762 95.49 -12.65 -37.36
CA GLU A 762 96.81 -12.10 -37.02
C GLU A 762 96.83 -11.81 -35.51
N ASP A 763 98.01 -11.75 -34.90
CA ASP A 763 98.23 -12.17 -33.50
C ASP A 763 98.74 -11.06 -32.56
N TYR A 764 98.35 -11.12 -31.28
CA TYR A 764 99.05 -10.67 -30.04
C TYR A 764 99.68 -9.24 -29.95
N SER A 765 99.82 -8.55 -28.79
CA SER A 765 99.75 -8.96 -27.38
C SER A 765 99.42 -7.80 -26.39
N ILE A 766 98.64 -8.11 -25.35
CA ILE A 766 98.85 -7.82 -23.90
C ILE A 766 99.31 -6.41 -23.45
N THR A 767 98.49 -5.72 -22.65
CA THR A 767 98.83 -5.26 -21.27
C THR A 767 97.58 -4.87 -20.46
N ASN A 768 97.69 -4.79 -19.13
CA ASN A 768 96.57 -4.71 -18.18
C ASN A 768 96.24 -3.27 -17.72
N THR A 769 94.96 -3.02 -17.41
CA THR A 769 94.50 -2.17 -16.28
C THR A 769 93.17 -2.71 -15.78
N GLU A 770 92.92 -2.61 -14.47
CA GLU A 770 91.73 -3.17 -13.77
C GLU A 770 90.70 -2.08 -13.40
N GLU A 771 89.60 -2.51 -12.76
CA GLU A 771 88.56 -1.72 -12.08
C GLU A 771 87.64 -0.79 -12.91
N MET A 772 86.44 -1.28 -13.24
CA MET A 772 85.25 -1.06 -12.39
C MET A 772 84.10 -2.00 -12.79
N ASN A 773 83.35 -2.50 -11.80
CA ASN A 773 82.33 -3.54 -12.01
C ASN A 773 80.92 -2.98 -12.22
N LEU A 774 80.20 -3.55 -13.18
CA LEU A 774 78.75 -3.42 -13.37
C LEU A 774 78.16 -4.81 -13.65
N PRO A 775 77.32 -5.37 -12.77
CA PRO A 775 76.45 -6.49 -13.08
C PRO A 775 75.04 -5.99 -13.45
N ALA A 776 74.44 -6.62 -14.45
CA ALA A 776 72.99 -6.58 -14.67
C ALA A 776 72.45 -7.98 -14.43
N ASP A 777 71.36 -8.11 -13.66
CA ASP A 777 70.61 -9.36 -13.54
C ASP A 777 69.15 -9.11 -13.11
N ILE A 778 68.30 -10.10 -13.36
CA ILE A 778 66.82 -10.07 -13.29
C ILE A 778 66.36 -11.46 -12.77
N PRO A 779 65.14 -11.67 -12.21
CA PRO A 779 64.34 -10.92 -11.23
C PRO A 779 64.22 -11.73 -9.89
N SER A 780 63.34 -11.31 -8.95
CA SER A 780 62.20 -12.14 -8.42
C SER A 780 61.69 -11.80 -7.00
N TYR A 781 60.37 -11.97 -6.81
CA TYR A 781 59.56 -12.43 -5.65
C TYR A 781 59.88 -12.09 -4.16
N LEU A 782 58.78 -11.84 -3.42
CA LEU A 782 58.53 -12.12 -1.97
C LEU A 782 59.45 -11.44 -0.91
N SER A 783 58.92 -10.71 0.08
CA SER A 783 58.13 -11.29 1.19
C SER A 783 57.73 -10.23 2.25
N SER A 784 57.01 -10.65 3.30
CA SER A 784 56.41 -9.83 4.37
C SER A 784 57.21 -9.73 5.67
N GLN A 785 57.16 -8.58 6.36
CA GLN A 785 57.00 -8.41 7.84
C GLN A 785 56.42 -6.99 8.12
N GLY A 786 55.76 -6.65 9.23
CA GLY A 786 55.21 -7.50 10.30
C GLY A 786 55.46 -7.02 11.75
N THR A 787 54.63 -6.10 12.28
CA THR A 787 54.38 -5.79 13.73
C THR A 787 53.22 -4.77 13.78
N LEU A 788 52.18 -4.81 14.63
CA LEU A 788 51.98 -4.99 16.09
C LEU A 788 52.16 -3.71 16.95
N SER A 789 51.05 -2.98 17.21
CA SER A 789 50.63 -2.60 18.58
C SER A 789 49.22 -1.96 18.64
N GLU A 790 48.45 -2.40 19.63
CA GLU A 790 47.19 -1.84 20.18
C GLU A 790 47.56 -0.99 21.45
N PRO A 791 46.65 -0.42 22.30
CA PRO A 791 45.18 -0.30 22.25
C PRO A 791 44.59 1.05 22.76
N GLN A 792 43.26 1.07 22.94
CA GLN A 792 42.43 1.94 23.82
C GLN A 792 42.32 3.46 23.57
N GLU A 793 41.08 3.95 23.68
CA GLU A 793 40.79 5.25 24.33
C GLU A 793 39.34 5.26 24.89
N GLY A 794 38.98 6.24 25.74
CA GLY A 794 37.62 6.38 26.27
C GLY A 794 37.39 7.66 27.09
N TYR A 795 36.12 8.08 27.14
CA TYR A 795 35.54 9.15 27.98
C TYR A 795 36.18 10.56 27.96
N SER A 796 35.50 11.50 27.28
CA SER A 796 34.73 12.61 27.90
C SER A 796 34.94 14.06 27.39
N ASN A 797 33.82 14.62 26.90
CA ASN A 797 33.26 15.95 27.16
C ASN A 797 33.74 17.25 26.45
N LEU A 798 32.73 18.14 26.27
CA LEU A 798 32.75 19.60 26.00
C LEU A 798 33.13 20.05 24.55
N GLU A 799 32.43 21.00 23.90
CA GLU A 799 31.16 21.71 24.23
C GLU A 799 30.52 22.37 22.98
N ALA A 800 29.21 22.68 23.06
CA ALA A 800 28.43 23.68 22.28
C ALA A 800 28.30 23.58 20.73
N GLY A 801 27.10 23.94 20.20
CA GLY A 801 26.93 24.23 18.76
C GLY A 801 25.57 23.87 18.13
N SER A 802 24.46 24.45 18.60
CA SER A 802 23.12 24.21 18.02
C SER A 802 22.89 24.94 16.69
N ARG A 803 22.19 24.30 15.73
CA ARG A 803 21.56 25.00 14.59
C ARG A 803 20.39 24.25 13.95
N GLN A 804 19.28 24.97 13.76
CA GLN A 804 18.19 24.59 12.87
C GLN A 804 18.41 25.14 11.46
N GLN A 805 17.63 24.63 10.50
CA GLN A 805 17.10 25.23 9.26
C GLN A 805 17.69 26.55 8.73
N LEU A 806 17.85 26.65 7.40
CA LEU A 806 17.17 27.67 6.57
C LEU A 806 17.28 27.40 5.06
N MET A 807 16.43 28.09 4.29
CA MET A 807 16.32 28.02 2.81
C MET A 807 17.44 28.80 2.09
N PRO A 808 17.73 28.50 0.80
CA PRO A 808 18.52 29.38 -0.07
C PRO A 808 17.74 30.66 -0.46
N PRO A 809 18.44 31.78 -0.78
CA PRO A 809 17.84 33.11 -0.90
C PRO A 809 17.46 33.53 -2.33
N ALA A 810 16.78 34.68 -2.44
CA ALA A 810 16.47 35.34 -3.71
C ALA A 810 17.17 36.71 -3.84
N GLY A 811 17.42 37.10 -5.10
CA GLY A 811 17.80 38.45 -5.54
C GLY A 811 19.19 38.55 -6.19
N SER A 812 19.48 39.50 -7.10
CA SER A 812 18.63 40.45 -7.86
C SER A 812 19.56 41.40 -8.62
N TYR A 813 19.43 41.62 -9.95
CA TYR A 813 20.10 42.77 -10.60
C TYR A 813 19.40 43.31 -11.87
N VAL A 814 18.60 44.37 -11.68
CA VAL A 814 18.49 45.65 -12.44
C VAL A 814 18.33 45.67 -13.98
N HIS A 815 17.40 46.53 -14.43
CA HIS A 815 17.04 46.87 -15.81
C HIS A 815 18.10 47.59 -16.68
N LYS A 816 17.91 47.47 -18.00
CA LYS A 816 17.83 48.61 -18.95
C LYS A 816 16.62 48.44 -19.88
N GLY A 817 16.16 49.51 -20.51
CA GLY A 817 15.09 49.50 -21.52
C GLY A 817 14.89 50.87 -22.19
N THR A 818 14.05 50.93 -23.23
CA THR A 818 13.58 52.14 -23.93
C THR A 818 12.28 51.85 -24.70
N ASP A 819 11.31 52.77 -24.61
CA ASP A 819 10.33 53.29 -25.60
C ASP A 819 10.00 52.48 -26.88
N GLY A 820 8.78 52.44 -27.43
CA GLY A 820 7.47 53.09 -27.20
C GLY A 820 6.62 52.87 -28.48
N GLY A 821 5.29 52.93 -28.59
CA GLY A 821 4.16 53.47 -27.83
C GLY A 821 2.90 53.38 -28.74
N ALA A 822 1.83 54.15 -28.44
CA ALA A 822 0.55 54.22 -29.18
C ALA A 822 -0.43 53.01 -29.07
N ALA A 823 -1.71 53.31 -29.25
CA ALA A 823 -2.91 52.45 -29.15
C ALA A 823 -4.00 53.04 -30.12
N PRO A 824 -5.32 52.71 -30.09
CA PRO A 824 -6.09 51.67 -29.39
C PRO A 824 -7.10 50.91 -30.32
N LEU A 825 -8.16 50.29 -29.73
CA LEU A 825 -9.32 49.61 -30.36
C LEU A 825 -9.02 48.21 -30.94
N VAL A 826 -9.95 47.24 -31.00
CA VAL A 826 -11.43 47.28 -30.88
C VAL A 826 -11.97 46.38 -29.74
N ILE A 827 -13.19 46.67 -29.28
CA ILE A 827 -13.94 46.02 -28.20
C ILE A 827 -14.68 44.75 -28.68
N CYS A 828 -14.70 43.70 -27.86
CA CYS A 828 -15.90 42.88 -27.63
C CYS A 828 -15.80 42.17 -26.26
N SER A 829 -16.92 42.04 -25.56
CA SER A 829 -17.01 41.54 -24.18
C SER A 829 -18.19 40.57 -24.01
N ASP A 830 -18.25 39.89 -22.85
CA ASP A 830 -19.45 39.25 -22.28
C ASP A 830 -19.98 37.98 -23.03
N CYS A 831 -20.65 36.99 -22.43
CA CYS A 831 -20.85 36.61 -21.02
C CYS A 831 -21.45 35.18 -20.90
N TYR A 832 -21.43 34.62 -19.67
CA TYR A 832 -22.35 33.60 -19.11
C TYR A 832 -22.41 32.13 -19.64
N ASP A 833 -22.18 31.23 -18.68
CA ASP A 833 -22.91 29.98 -18.34
C ASP A 833 -23.13 28.75 -19.27
N ASN A 834 -22.69 27.61 -18.72
CA ASN A 834 -23.41 26.33 -18.58
C ASN A 834 -24.09 25.64 -19.80
N ALA A 835 -23.43 24.60 -20.33
CA ALA A 835 -24.10 23.32 -20.66
C ALA A 835 -23.09 22.14 -20.68
N ASN A 836 -23.56 20.93 -20.33
CA ASN A 836 -22.78 19.69 -20.36
C ASN A 836 -22.64 19.09 -21.77
N ILE A 837 -21.59 18.29 -22.02
CA ILE A 837 -21.73 16.87 -22.45
C ILE A 837 -20.40 16.10 -22.33
N TYR A 838 -20.50 14.79 -22.12
CA TYR A 838 -19.40 13.84 -21.85
C TYR A 838 -18.53 13.49 -23.07
N SER A 839 -17.25 13.15 -22.81
CA SER A 839 -16.58 12.07 -23.58
C SER A 839 -15.55 11.26 -22.77
N ARG A 840 -16.04 10.17 -22.14
CA ARG A 840 -15.35 8.89 -21.86
C ARG A 840 -13.99 8.88 -21.14
N THR A 841 -14.04 8.56 -19.85
CA THR A 841 -13.10 7.60 -19.23
C THR A 841 -13.29 6.19 -19.82
N ARG A 842 -12.36 5.26 -19.53
CA ARG A 842 -12.44 3.86 -19.96
C ARG A 842 -11.84 2.92 -18.93
N GLU A 843 -12.67 2.35 -18.07
CA GLU A 843 -12.30 1.18 -17.23
C GLU A 843 -13.55 0.31 -16.98
N TYR A 844 -13.35 -0.94 -16.55
CA TYR A 844 -14.36 -2.00 -16.71
C TYR A 844 -15.29 -2.20 -15.51
N CYS A 845 -16.56 -2.44 -15.80
CA CYS A 845 -17.51 -3.07 -14.87
C CYS A 845 -17.71 -4.56 -15.25
N PRO A 846 -18.15 -5.39 -14.30
CA PRO A 846 -19.01 -6.52 -14.61
C PRO A 846 -20.38 -6.43 -13.92
N TYR A 847 -21.38 -7.08 -14.54
CA TYR A 847 -22.75 -7.31 -14.08
C TYR A 847 -23.69 -6.10 -13.90
N ALA A 848 -24.73 -6.10 -14.74
CA ALA A 848 -25.98 -5.39 -14.51
C ALA A 848 -27.13 -6.41 -14.49
N PHE A 849 -28.15 -6.15 -13.66
CA PHE A 849 -29.50 -6.70 -13.82
C PHE A 849 -30.41 -5.56 -14.26
N ILE A 850 -31.39 -5.87 -15.12
CA ILE A 850 -32.49 -4.97 -15.50
C ILE A 850 -33.81 -5.65 -15.14
N THR A 851 -34.85 -4.83 -14.93
CA THR A 851 -36.11 -5.13 -14.25
C THR A 851 -37.14 -5.88 -15.08
N GLU A 852 -38.22 -6.28 -14.40
CA GLU A 852 -39.40 -6.98 -14.88
C GLU A 852 -40.17 -6.20 -15.98
N GLU A 853 -40.67 -6.93 -16.98
CA GLU A 853 -42.00 -6.69 -17.59
C GLU A 853 -42.69 -8.06 -17.78
N ASP A 854 -44.00 -8.08 -17.55
CA ASP A 854 -44.94 -9.22 -17.66
C ASP A 854 -46.14 -8.68 -18.49
N PRO A 855 -46.91 -9.45 -19.30
CA PRO A 855 -47.70 -10.57 -18.74
C PRO A 855 -48.13 -11.71 -19.71
N LEU A 856 -48.96 -12.62 -19.15
CA LEU A 856 -49.99 -13.47 -19.79
C LEU A 856 -49.62 -14.83 -20.45
N ASP A 857 -49.67 -15.87 -19.61
CA ASP A 857 -50.74 -16.90 -19.59
C ASP A 857 -50.58 -18.29 -20.29
N GLN A 858 -51.27 -19.27 -19.67
CA GLN A 858 -51.72 -20.61 -20.12
C GLN A 858 -50.76 -21.84 -20.25
N THR A 859 -51.06 -22.83 -19.37
CA THR A 859 -51.05 -24.30 -19.55
C THR A 859 -49.77 -25.17 -19.38
N LEU A 860 -49.83 -26.01 -18.33
CA LEU A 860 -49.35 -27.41 -18.27
C LEU A 860 -50.45 -28.38 -18.83
N PRO A 861 -50.24 -29.69 -19.09
CA PRO A 861 -49.19 -30.59 -18.55
C PRO A 861 -48.60 -31.71 -19.47
N ASN A 862 -47.68 -32.50 -18.87
CA ASN A 862 -47.46 -33.97 -19.03
C ASN A 862 -46.49 -34.59 -20.07
N LEU A 863 -45.89 -35.72 -19.60
CA LEU A 863 -44.96 -36.71 -20.23
C LEU A 863 -43.59 -36.15 -20.70
N MET A 864 -42.44 -36.61 -20.18
CA MET A 864 -41.82 -37.95 -20.22
C MET A 864 -41.40 -38.44 -21.62
N VAL A 865 -40.10 -38.70 -21.83
CA VAL A 865 -39.53 -40.03 -22.19
C VAL A 865 -37.98 -40.01 -22.27
N GLN A 866 -37.36 -41.03 -21.64
CA GLN A 866 -36.02 -41.64 -21.84
C GLN A 866 -34.72 -40.79 -21.90
N MET A 867 -33.88 -41.03 -20.89
CA MET A 867 -32.44 -41.34 -21.08
C MET A 867 -32.23 -42.87 -21.01
N PRO A 868 -31.19 -43.45 -21.65
CA PRO A 868 -30.59 -44.73 -21.24
C PRO A 868 -29.75 -44.55 -19.95
N LYS A 869 -29.60 -45.46 -18.96
CA LYS A 869 -29.63 -46.95 -18.88
C LYS A 869 -28.46 -47.64 -19.60
N GLU A 870 -27.76 -48.66 -19.08
CA GLU A 870 -27.80 -49.42 -17.80
C GLU A 870 -26.53 -50.33 -17.70
N THR A 871 -26.05 -50.96 -16.60
CA THR A 871 -26.50 -51.17 -15.20
C THR A 871 -25.27 -51.33 -14.25
N TYR A 872 -25.48 -51.52 -12.94
CA TYR A 872 -24.58 -52.22 -11.98
C TYR A 872 -24.45 -53.74 -12.36
N THR A 873 -23.79 -54.70 -11.67
CA THR A 873 -23.51 -55.00 -10.24
C THR A 873 -22.45 -56.11 -10.11
N ALA A 874 -21.71 -56.20 -8.99
CA ALA A 874 -21.60 -57.43 -8.15
C ALA A 874 -20.65 -57.22 -6.94
N CYS A 875 -20.87 -57.98 -5.86
CA CYS A 875 -19.95 -58.12 -4.73
C CYS A 875 -19.53 -59.59 -4.55
N THR A 876 -18.27 -59.86 -4.22
CA THR A 876 -17.79 -61.14 -3.67
C THR A 876 -16.67 -60.89 -2.65
N GLN A 877 -16.35 -61.90 -1.84
CA GLN A 877 -15.47 -61.80 -0.66
C GLN A 877 -14.10 -62.47 -0.90
N ASN A 878 -13.12 -62.05 -0.07
CA ASN A 878 -12.03 -62.87 0.49
C ASN A 878 -10.91 -63.44 -0.41
N GLU A 879 -9.90 -63.95 0.32
CA GLU A 879 -8.86 -64.93 -0.04
C GLU A 879 -7.50 -64.42 -0.60
N THR A 880 -6.63 -64.11 0.38
CA THR A 880 -5.28 -64.67 0.58
C THR A 880 -4.14 -64.47 -0.44
N SER A 881 -2.99 -64.09 0.15
CA SER A 881 -1.61 -64.57 -0.11
C SER A 881 -0.97 -64.38 -1.50
N ALA A 882 0.05 -63.51 -1.51
CA ALA A 882 1.45 -63.79 -1.90
C ALA A 882 1.76 -64.68 -3.13
N LEU A 883 2.67 -64.23 -3.99
CA LEU A 883 4.11 -64.58 -3.94
C LEU A 883 4.83 -64.28 -5.28
N ASP A 884 6.04 -63.74 -5.20
CA ASP A 884 7.18 -63.81 -6.14
C ASP A 884 7.11 -63.44 -7.64
N ASN A 885 7.98 -62.46 -7.96
CA ASN A 885 9.05 -62.52 -8.98
C ASN A 885 8.73 -62.81 -10.46
N LEU A 886 9.05 -61.83 -11.31
CA LEU A 886 10.18 -61.81 -12.26
C LEU A 886 10.21 -60.40 -12.92
N LEU A 887 11.27 -59.84 -13.49
CA LEU A 887 12.74 -59.84 -13.36
C LEU A 887 13.22 -58.90 -14.49
N ALA A 888 14.31 -58.15 -14.27
CA ALA A 888 15.09 -57.46 -15.33
C ALA A 888 14.40 -56.28 -16.08
N ASP A 889 15.11 -55.29 -16.64
CA ASP A 889 16.56 -55.09 -16.72
C ASP A 889 16.95 -53.59 -16.91
N LYS A 890 18.20 -53.23 -16.52
CA LYS A 890 19.00 -52.05 -16.96
C LYS A 890 18.57 -50.62 -16.55
N ASP A 891 19.48 -49.67 -16.30
CA ASP A 891 20.92 -49.79 -15.97
C ASP A 891 21.45 -48.60 -15.14
N MET A 892 22.67 -48.75 -14.62
CA MET A 892 23.43 -47.80 -13.78
C MET A 892 24.24 -46.77 -14.64
N PRO A 893 25.06 -45.80 -14.11
CA PRO A 893 25.80 -45.84 -12.84
C PRO A 893 25.89 -44.57 -11.96
N VAL A 894 26.18 -44.83 -10.68
CA VAL A 894 26.90 -43.95 -9.74
C VAL A 894 28.35 -44.46 -9.65
N PHE A 895 29.36 -43.62 -9.40
CA PHE A 895 30.42 -43.88 -8.39
C PHE A 895 31.57 -42.85 -8.29
N LEU A 896 31.91 -42.50 -7.03
CA LEU A 896 33.26 -42.27 -6.44
C LEU A 896 34.17 -41.16 -7.03
N THR A 897 34.99 -40.45 -6.23
CA THR A 897 35.98 -40.98 -5.27
C THR A 897 36.24 -40.12 -4.02
N ASN A 898 36.94 -40.71 -3.04
CA ASN A 898 37.35 -40.09 -1.76
C ASN A 898 38.71 -39.36 -1.88
N HIS A 899 39.06 -38.50 -0.90
CA HIS A 899 40.08 -38.86 0.12
C HIS A 899 40.34 -37.78 1.21
N ASP A 900 40.65 -38.26 2.43
CA ASP A 900 41.62 -37.72 3.41
C ASP A 900 41.40 -36.34 4.10
N LYS A 901 41.82 -36.11 5.37
CA LYS A 901 42.20 -37.01 6.51
C LYS A 901 42.31 -36.19 7.81
N LYS A 902 42.16 -36.87 8.97
CA LYS A 902 42.73 -36.57 10.32
C LYS A 902 42.19 -35.31 11.07
N SER A 903 42.20 -35.26 12.42
CA SER A 903 42.57 -36.28 13.44
C SER A 903 42.08 -35.93 14.86
N ASP A 904 41.69 -36.98 15.62
CA ASP A 904 41.95 -37.20 17.06
C ASP A 904 41.38 -36.21 18.13
N LYS A 905 41.12 -36.58 19.40
CA LYS A 905 41.63 -37.73 20.20
C LYS A 905 40.76 -38.06 21.44
N LYS A 906 40.59 -39.37 21.72
CA LYS A 906 40.30 -40.09 23.01
C LYS A 906 39.08 -39.67 23.87
N ILE A 907 38.16 -40.53 24.35
CA ILE A 907 38.10 -41.97 24.77
C ILE A 907 38.43 -42.25 26.24
N SER A 908 37.46 -42.86 26.97
CA SER A 908 37.57 -43.87 28.08
C SER A 908 36.41 -43.67 29.09
N SER A 909 35.69 -44.64 29.69
CA SER A 909 35.40 -46.10 29.52
C SER A 909 34.46 -46.50 30.70
N GLN A 910 33.65 -47.58 30.80
CA GLN A 910 33.15 -48.69 29.95
C GLN A 910 31.86 -49.21 30.63
N GLN A 911 30.76 -49.57 29.96
CA GLN A 911 30.47 -50.83 29.21
C GLN A 911 30.38 -52.11 30.08
N ILE A 912 29.17 -52.71 30.18
CA ILE A 912 28.94 -54.13 30.55
C ILE A 912 27.83 -54.74 29.66
N ILE A 913 28.25 -55.63 28.74
CA ILE A 913 27.65 -56.89 28.25
C ILE A 913 26.19 -56.92 27.72
N GLU A 914 26.02 -57.59 26.57
CA GLU A 914 24.77 -57.81 25.83
C GLU A 914 24.25 -59.27 25.90
N SER A 915 22.95 -59.46 25.61
CA SER A 915 22.34 -60.62 24.90
C SER A 915 22.36 -62.04 25.51
N PHE A 916 21.23 -62.78 25.41
CA PHE A 916 21.02 -63.88 24.43
C PHE A 916 19.55 -64.39 24.45
N GLN A 917 19.24 -65.49 23.75
CA GLN A 917 17.91 -65.81 23.17
C GLN A 917 17.18 -67.05 23.79
N VAL A 918 15.82 -67.04 23.80
CA VAL A 918 14.87 -68.06 23.21
C VAL A 918 14.87 -69.54 23.73
N PRO A 919 13.75 -70.32 23.71
CA PRO A 919 12.29 -70.08 23.93
C PRO A 919 11.61 -71.15 24.87
N LEU A 920 10.26 -71.11 25.08
CA LEU A 920 9.29 -72.23 24.85
C LEU A 920 7.87 -72.04 25.45
N TRP A 921 6.92 -72.88 24.98
CA TRP A 921 5.44 -72.88 25.18
C TRP A 921 4.90 -73.45 26.51
N GLY A 922 3.60 -73.22 26.81
CA GLY A 922 2.78 -74.20 27.57
C GLY A 922 1.35 -73.81 28.06
N GLY A 923 0.28 -74.15 27.29
CA GLY A 923 -1.14 -74.23 27.73
C GLY A 923 -1.90 -72.89 27.94
N SER A 924 -3.08 -72.57 27.38
CA SER A 924 -4.33 -73.32 27.04
C SER A 924 -5.09 -73.79 28.29
N ARG A 925 -6.26 -73.25 28.67
CA ARG A 925 -7.62 -73.28 28.02
C ARG A 925 -8.57 -72.25 28.70
N ASP A 926 -9.79 -71.88 28.27
CA ASP A 926 -10.68 -72.33 27.17
C ASP A 926 -11.61 -71.18 26.65
N LEU A 927 -12.39 -71.48 25.60
CA LEU A 927 -13.44 -70.70 24.88
C LEU A 927 -14.41 -69.84 25.76
N ALA A 928 -15.11 -68.80 25.27
CA ALA A 928 -15.98 -68.77 24.07
C ALA A 928 -16.35 -67.35 23.54
N CYS A 929 -17.26 -67.29 22.55
CA CYS A 929 -17.49 -66.14 21.65
C CYS A 929 -18.73 -65.27 21.94
N SER A 930 -18.85 -64.18 21.15
CA SER A 930 -20.06 -63.55 20.58
C SER A 930 -20.65 -62.25 21.19
N HIS A 931 -20.92 -61.29 20.28
CA HIS A 931 -21.99 -60.28 20.41
C HIS A 931 -23.38 -60.95 20.35
N PRO A 932 -24.42 -60.26 20.84
CA PRO A 932 -25.47 -59.88 19.89
C PRO A 932 -26.02 -58.44 20.07
N GLN A 933 -26.75 -57.98 19.05
CA GLN A 933 -27.55 -56.75 19.06
C GLN A 933 -29.04 -57.05 19.38
N PHE A 934 -29.83 -55.97 19.51
CA PHE A 934 -31.23 -55.79 19.05
C PHE A 934 -32.43 -55.74 20.03
N LEU A 935 -33.13 -54.60 19.89
CA LEU A 935 -34.58 -54.39 19.67
C LEU A 935 -35.65 -54.39 20.80
N HIS A 936 -36.56 -53.41 20.58
CA HIS A 936 -37.98 -53.30 20.95
C HIS A 936 -38.45 -52.97 22.39
N HIS A 937 -39.08 -51.78 22.49
CA HIS A 937 -40.50 -51.52 22.88
C HIS A 937 -41.28 -52.51 23.78
N PRO A 938 -42.34 -52.03 24.47
CA PRO A 938 -42.56 -50.71 25.07
C PRO A 938 -43.15 -50.83 26.51
N LEU A 939 -43.51 -49.73 27.16
CA LEU A 939 -44.74 -49.57 27.99
C LEU A 939 -44.81 -48.14 28.58
N ALA A 940 -45.99 -47.74 29.03
CA ALA A 940 -46.23 -46.47 29.70
C ALA A 940 -46.89 -46.70 31.07
N HIS A 941 -46.65 -45.81 32.04
CA HIS A 941 -47.63 -45.54 33.10
C HIS A 941 -47.48 -44.11 33.66
N GLU A 942 -48.63 -43.65 34.14
CA GLU A 942 -49.06 -42.34 34.65
C GLU A 942 -48.12 -41.53 35.58
N ALA A 943 -48.44 -40.23 35.67
CA ALA A 943 -47.86 -39.28 36.63
C ALA A 943 -48.51 -39.38 38.03
N PRO A 944 -47.96 -38.65 39.02
CA PRO A 944 -48.84 -37.67 39.66
C PRO A 944 -48.23 -36.27 39.88
N GLN A 945 -49.12 -35.28 39.88
CA GLN A 945 -48.97 -33.89 40.38
C GLN A 945 -50.00 -33.70 41.53
N PRO A 946 -50.15 -32.52 42.16
CA PRO A 946 -49.17 -31.51 42.64
C PRO A 946 -49.50 -31.08 44.11
N LEU A 947 -48.85 -30.03 44.65
CA LEU A 947 -49.37 -29.05 45.65
C LEU A 947 -48.28 -27.96 45.83
N ARG A 948 -48.52 -26.67 45.46
CA ARG A 948 -49.01 -25.54 46.29
C ARG A 948 -48.22 -25.32 47.61
N SER A 949 -47.81 -24.12 48.00
CA SER A 949 -48.07 -22.73 47.51
C SER A 949 -46.79 -21.86 47.76
N ASN A 950 -46.69 -20.52 47.63
CA ASN A 950 -47.64 -19.38 47.51
C ASN A 950 -46.87 -18.19 46.84
N SER A 951 -47.27 -16.91 46.74
CA SER A 951 -48.47 -16.12 47.13
C SER A 951 -48.51 -14.79 46.33
N ILE A 952 -49.70 -14.28 45.99
CA ILE A 952 -50.04 -12.84 45.74
C ILE A 952 -49.29 -12.19 44.54
N ALA A 953 -49.83 -11.98 43.32
CA ALA A 953 -51.14 -11.48 42.85
C ALA A 953 -51.42 -10.01 43.28
N HIS A 954 -51.52 -9.02 42.40
CA HIS A 954 -52.60 -8.71 41.43
C HIS A 954 -52.18 -7.40 40.66
N SER A 955 -52.76 -6.87 39.58
CA SER A 955 -53.80 -7.24 38.56
C SER A 955 -54.08 -5.95 37.71
N ASP A 956 -54.61 -5.91 36.49
CA ASP A 956 -54.88 -6.93 35.46
C ASP A 956 -55.34 -6.25 34.14
N TRP A 957 -55.33 -7.03 33.04
CA TRP A 957 -56.18 -6.92 31.83
C TRP A 957 -55.91 -5.74 30.84
N ASP A 958 -56.17 -5.85 29.53
CA ASP A 958 -56.80 -6.96 28.80
C ASP A 958 -56.29 -7.25 27.36
N GLN A 959 -56.54 -8.49 26.92
CA GLN A 959 -56.65 -9.06 25.56
C GLN A 959 -56.16 -8.27 24.31
N ALA A 960 -55.28 -8.89 23.51
CA ALA A 960 -55.70 -9.77 22.38
C ALA A 960 -54.52 -10.27 21.52
N SER A 961 -54.46 -11.57 21.21
CA SER A 961 -53.52 -12.18 20.26
C SER A 961 -54.16 -12.39 18.88
N PRO A 962 -53.39 -12.37 17.78
CA PRO A 962 -53.16 -13.67 17.11
C PRO A 962 -51.82 -13.85 16.37
N ARG A 963 -51.26 -15.08 16.51
CA ARG A 963 -50.43 -15.86 15.56
C ARG A 963 -49.12 -15.26 14.97
N PRO A 964 -47.97 -15.94 15.13
CA PRO A 964 -46.77 -15.64 14.34
C PRO A 964 -46.76 -16.36 12.98
N CYS A 965 -46.25 -15.69 11.95
CA CYS A 965 -45.78 -16.31 10.71
C CYS A 965 -44.49 -15.60 10.23
N GLN A 966 -43.40 -16.35 10.16
CA GLN A 966 -42.18 -16.12 9.36
C GLN A 966 -41.66 -14.67 9.18
N ARG A 967 -40.57 -14.35 9.88
CA ARG A 967 -39.23 -14.49 9.26
C ARG A 967 -38.19 -14.84 10.30
#